data_AF-A0A922IJ60-F1
#
_entry.id   AF-A0A922IJ60-F1
#
_cell.length_a   1.000
_cell.length_b   1.000
_cell.length_c   1.000
_cell.angle_alpha   90.00
_cell.angle_beta   90.00
_cell.angle_gamma   90.00
#
_symmetry.space_group_name_H-M   'P 1'
#
loop_
_entity.id
_entity.type
_entity.pdbx_description
1 polymer ?
#
loop_
_entity_poly.entity_id
_entity_poly.type
_entity_poly.pdbx_seq_one_letter_code
_entity_poly.pdbx_strand_id
1 'polypeptide(L)'
;MNELDETKAPKLNPPKSSPSKKSDECGVEVYEDDDELEDSELENNATGRRLVEGDIDVDDAESESAEDEPIEEEPEDTLTPAEKASQICRLPAKELCTEETQMFPFLESSSNSLKESYIAVRNLACLMWSEDSCTQVTPNRLFIYVMNNMSVENLRVMIDSGLTAPLPVHQGSNSSASSVCEENISGVGRVRYSKELSRSLQRHLTSLTLPSNYSPWGTPTAKANLERMTYLVVLFLERYGYINFGIFKIISPPLTHVNSSRTADPATTATFLGSPMEILDKSDVQLTPRRAAAEKALAATRRANNSPSASTLPLSSSSTSLTTPHFIIIGAGISGLIAARQLTYFGAKVTILESRDRVGGRIWTCRKGGYQAELGAMVVTGLSANPVAILVRQLSLNLLPINTDCSLYDSQGHLINRDLDEQIEEEFNRLLGTAAYVCHSKGLDSLVLDSGVEIPLSLGQVIELLIKYQEKHKIQLKITHRKLISQLLDRKNSLLDQMVIERKNIEAAYEKWHSASKALNNQSSPIHHYTQQSKTQNPTQNKSRVRNDSSCSPRSSSTELDGKLVIESASSNGSQKSADNNAVRLSSATDLSQRPSLPVFNVSAQFEVRQLLSHLHEAWKKFQPLQIALSQVNKQLDILLQEPPKDMYLTKEERSILDWHLANLEFANATELHNLSLRHWDQDDLFELSGDHCVLQDGYGSVTDNLAHFITSGQSLTVGLKPRDNHLTSVITTTSSSNSSTYKLGPGHIELKSTVKRISYSNTGVQVDVLNSAFSQDDLIEYEADALICTLPLGILKEIIQQDNETTMHQSQFTTNESSNNCLTKLVVPRFEPRLPDWKISAIQRLGFGVLNKYSADIVLSTQ
;
A
#
# COMPACT_ATOMS: atom_id res chain seq x y z
N MET A 1 -5.21 6.16 -49.60
CA MET A 1 -5.15 6.98 -50.83
C MET A 1 -6.37 7.89 -50.86
N ASN A 2 -6.18 9.11 -50.36
CA ASN A 2 -6.86 10.37 -50.64
C ASN A 2 -6.71 11.25 -49.39
N GLU A 3 -5.73 12.14 -49.48
CA GLU A 3 -5.55 13.33 -48.67
C GLU A 3 -6.80 14.20 -48.72
N LEU A 4 -7.09 14.94 -47.64
CA LEU A 4 -7.46 16.34 -47.72
C LEU A 4 -7.15 17.02 -46.38
N ASP A 5 -6.27 18.01 -46.52
CA ASP A 5 -5.75 18.98 -45.56
C ASP A 5 -6.79 20.10 -45.31
N GLU A 6 -6.79 20.73 -44.13
CA GLU A 6 -7.02 22.19 -43.93
C GLU A 6 -7.20 22.60 -42.43
N THR A 7 -6.09 23.07 -41.84
CA THR A 7 -5.86 24.40 -41.20
C THR A 7 -6.76 25.01 -40.09
N LYS A 8 -6.05 25.35 -38.98
CA LYS A 8 -5.97 26.65 -38.21
C LYS A 8 -7.09 27.13 -37.25
N ALA A 9 -6.80 27.01 -35.92
CA ALA A 9 -6.72 28.00 -34.81
C ALA A 9 -7.64 29.27 -34.76
N PRO A 10 -8.01 29.89 -33.59
CA PRO A 10 -7.16 30.08 -32.39
C PRO A 10 -7.81 30.17 -30.96
N LYS A 11 -6.92 30.29 -29.96
CA LYS A 11 -7.09 30.57 -28.51
C LYS A 11 -7.80 31.91 -28.21
N LEU A 12 -8.53 31.99 -27.07
CA LEU A 12 -8.79 33.23 -26.30
C LEU A 12 -9.29 32.93 -24.87
N ASN A 13 -8.57 33.48 -23.87
CA ASN A 13 -8.99 33.78 -22.48
C ASN A 13 -8.79 35.31 -22.28
N PRO A 14 -9.23 35.99 -21.20
CA PRO A 14 -10.37 35.83 -20.27
C PRO A 14 -11.20 37.15 -20.18
N PRO A 15 -12.09 37.35 -19.18
CA PRO A 15 -11.76 38.38 -18.17
C PRO A 15 -12.26 38.15 -16.72
N LYS A 16 -11.61 38.87 -15.79
CA LYS A 16 -11.91 39.02 -14.36
C LYS A 16 -12.99 40.10 -14.10
N SER A 17 -13.83 39.92 -13.08
CA SER A 17 -14.13 40.96 -12.06
C SER A 17 -15.18 40.51 -11.01
N SER A 18 -14.89 40.77 -9.74
CA SER A 18 -15.78 40.74 -8.56
C SER A 18 -16.65 42.01 -8.47
N PRO A 19 -17.78 42.07 -7.73
CA PRO A 19 -17.71 42.45 -6.30
C PRO A 19 -18.83 41.94 -5.34
N SER A 20 -18.41 41.70 -4.08
CA SER A 20 -19.02 41.97 -2.75
C SER A 20 -20.54 42.05 -2.46
N LYS A 21 -20.91 41.32 -1.37
CA LYS A 21 -21.63 41.72 -0.12
C LYS A 21 -23.17 41.82 -0.03
N LYS A 22 -23.66 41.30 1.12
CA LYS A 22 -24.86 41.58 1.94
C LYS A 22 -26.14 40.79 1.57
N SER A 23 -26.55 39.82 2.40
CA SER A 23 -27.30 39.87 3.69
C SER A 23 -28.81 39.94 3.46
N ASP A 24 -29.56 38.94 3.93
CA ASP A 24 -30.85 39.12 4.60
C ASP A 24 -31.31 37.80 5.28
N GLU A 25 -31.74 37.96 6.52
CA GLU A 25 -32.34 36.96 7.42
C GLU A 25 -33.86 36.86 7.24
N CYS A 26 -34.43 35.67 7.47
CA CYS A 26 -35.70 35.37 8.17
C CYS A 26 -35.97 33.87 7.94
N GLY A 27 -35.96 32.99 8.96
CA GLY A 27 -37.01 32.83 9.98
C GLY A 27 -38.04 31.80 9.48
N VAL A 28 -38.52 30.76 10.17
CA VAL A 28 -38.73 30.49 11.59
C VAL A 28 -39.22 29.02 11.71
N GLU A 29 -38.78 28.34 12.79
CA GLU A 29 -39.38 27.21 13.56
C GLU A 29 -39.71 25.86 12.88
N VAL A 30 -39.39 24.74 13.56
CA VAL A 30 -40.34 24.01 14.43
C VAL A 30 -39.74 22.67 14.97
N TYR A 31 -39.77 22.56 16.32
CA TYR A 31 -39.71 21.43 17.29
C TYR A 31 -38.53 20.43 17.39
N GLU A 32 -37.83 20.58 18.52
CA GLU A 32 -37.17 19.55 19.33
C GLU A 32 -38.22 18.67 20.02
N ASP A 33 -37.92 17.37 20.16
CA ASP A 33 -38.33 16.55 21.31
C ASP A 33 -37.21 15.51 21.54
N ASP A 34 -36.58 15.64 22.71
CA ASP A 34 -35.64 14.70 23.32
C ASP A 34 -36.39 13.46 23.83
N ASP A 35 -35.74 12.30 23.79
CA ASP A 35 -35.85 11.30 24.86
C ASP A 35 -34.61 10.40 24.86
N GLU A 36 -33.84 10.52 25.95
CA GLU A 36 -32.71 9.68 26.33
C GLU A 36 -33.18 8.28 26.74
N LEU A 37 -32.47 7.23 26.31
CA LEU A 37 -32.32 6.00 27.09
C LEU A 37 -30.91 5.42 26.90
N GLU A 38 -30.11 5.49 27.97
CA GLU A 38 -28.95 4.65 28.20
C GLU A 38 -29.38 3.19 28.42
N ASP A 39 -28.63 2.23 27.86
CA ASP A 39 -28.35 0.97 28.55
C ASP A 39 -27.07 0.34 27.99
N SER A 40 -26.14 0.09 28.91
CA SER A 40 -24.91 -0.69 28.74
C SER A 40 -25.19 -2.19 28.85
N GLU A 41 -24.56 -3.04 28.04
CA GLU A 41 -23.85 -4.25 28.51
C GLU A 41 -23.13 -5.01 27.37
N LEU A 42 -22.00 -5.60 27.76
CA LEU A 42 -21.10 -6.49 27.02
C LEU A 42 -21.75 -7.85 26.77
N GLU A 43 -21.43 -8.51 25.64
CA GLU A 43 -20.73 -9.82 25.62
C GLU A 43 -20.68 -10.48 24.23
N ASN A 44 -19.50 -11.06 24.00
CA ASN A 44 -19.13 -12.11 23.04
C ASN A 44 -20.27 -12.98 22.49
N ASN A 45 -20.31 -13.14 21.16
CA ASN A 45 -20.47 -14.44 20.52
C ASN A 45 -20.02 -14.39 19.05
N ALA A 46 -18.77 -14.76 18.81
CA ALA A 46 -18.29 -15.16 17.49
C ALA A 46 -18.82 -16.57 17.18
N THR A 47 -19.97 -16.65 16.52
CA THR A 47 -20.44 -17.87 15.87
C THR A 47 -20.61 -17.58 14.39
N GLY A 48 -19.89 -18.34 13.56
CA GLY A 48 -19.80 -18.19 12.11
C GLY A 48 -21.16 -17.97 11.46
N ARG A 49 -21.32 -16.78 10.88
CA ARG A 49 -22.46 -16.46 10.04
C ARG A 49 -22.17 -16.99 8.64
N ARG A 50 -23.01 -17.91 8.16
CA ARG A 50 -23.06 -18.31 6.76
C ARG A 50 -23.53 -17.09 5.95
N LEU A 51 -22.66 -16.51 5.15
CA LEU A 51 -23.01 -15.41 4.24
C LEU A 51 -24.14 -15.89 3.31
N VAL A 52 -25.26 -15.18 3.34
CA VAL A 52 -26.38 -15.40 2.44
C VAL A 52 -26.25 -14.44 1.27
N GLU A 53 -26.69 -14.86 0.10
CA GLU A 53 -26.66 -14.10 -1.15
C GLU A 53 -27.41 -12.76 -0.97
N GLY A 54 -26.67 -11.68 -0.68
CA GLY A 54 -27.19 -10.36 -0.34
C GLY A 54 -26.38 -9.58 0.71
N ASP A 55 -25.46 -10.22 1.46
CA ASP A 55 -24.66 -9.54 2.51
C ASP A 55 -23.36 -8.88 2.00
N ILE A 56 -23.13 -8.88 0.68
CA ILE A 56 -21.98 -8.22 0.05
C ILE A 56 -22.54 -7.35 -1.09
N ASP A 57 -22.93 -6.12 -0.76
CA ASP A 57 -23.08 -5.07 -1.76
C ASP A 57 -21.66 -4.67 -2.22
N VAL A 58 -21.27 -5.17 -3.38
CA VAL A 58 -19.98 -4.85 -4.02
C VAL A 58 -20.00 -3.47 -4.68
N ASP A 59 -21.19 -2.88 -4.84
CA ASP A 59 -21.38 -1.54 -5.42
C ASP A 59 -21.13 -0.43 -4.36
N ASP A 60 -21.18 -0.74 -3.05
CA ASP A 60 -20.82 0.20 -1.97
C ASP A 60 -19.29 0.29 -1.73
N ALA A 61 -18.50 -0.47 -2.50
CA ALA A 61 -17.05 -0.31 -2.58
C ALA A 61 -16.63 0.70 -3.66
N GLU A 62 -17.58 1.34 -4.34
CA GLU A 62 -17.33 2.60 -5.03
C GLU A 62 -17.41 3.72 -3.98
N SER A 63 -16.33 4.50 -3.82
CA SER A 63 -16.17 5.64 -2.90
C SER A 63 -15.69 5.35 -1.47
N GLU A 64 -14.65 4.55 -1.35
CA GLU A 64 -13.39 4.96 -0.70
C GLU A 64 -12.35 4.02 -1.30
N SER A 65 -12.01 4.25 -2.57
CA SER A 65 -10.60 4.11 -2.88
C SER A 65 -9.92 4.94 -1.80
N ALA A 66 -9.10 4.31 -0.98
CA ALA A 66 -7.80 4.92 -0.80
C ALA A 66 -7.35 5.21 -2.24
N GLU A 67 -7.69 6.40 -2.74
CA GLU A 67 -6.65 7.19 -3.33
C GLU A 67 -5.55 7.02 -2.29
N ASP A 68 -4.63 6.11 -2.58
CA ASP A 68 -3.25 6.50 -2.54
C ASP A 68 -3.25 7.87 -3.24
N GLU A 69 -3.61 8.92 -2.48
CA GLU A 69 -2.85 10.15 -2.46
C GLU A 69 -1.46 9.59 -2.66
N PRO A 70 -0.87 9.71 -3.88
CA PRO A 70 0.49 9.28 -4.04
C PRO A 70 1.15 9.85 -2.81
N ILE A 71 1.81 9.00 -2.01
CA ILE A 71 2.70 9.54 -0.99
C ILE A 71 3.59 10.42 -1.86
N GLU A 72 3.26 11.71 -1.92
CA GLU A 72 4.01 12.69 -2.67
C GLU A 72 5.31 12.50 -1.95
N GLU A 73 6.26 11.85 -2.61
CA GLU A 73 7.59 11.69 -2.10
C GLU A 73 8.03 13.12 -1.90
N GLU A 74 7.83 13.59 -0.67
CA GLU A 74 8.16 14.91 -0.19
C GLU A 74 9.61 15.04 -0.67
N PRO A 75 9.86 15.91 -1.66
CA PRO A 75 11.08 15.83 -2.45
C PRO A 75 12.22 15.82 -1.45
N GLU A 76 13.24 14.95 -1.60
CA GLU A 76 14.26 14.67 -0.56
C GLU A 76 14.85 15.94 0.13
N ASP A 77 14.72 17.11 -0.51
CA ASP A 77 15.02 18.44 0.02
C ASP A 77 14.08 19.01 1.12
N THR A 78 12.90 18.45 1.41
CA THR A 78 11.98 18.96 2.45
C THR A 78 12.15 18.27 3.82
N LEU A 79 12.73 17.07 3.86
CA LEU A 79 12.93 16.32 5.10
C LEU A 79 13.90 17.02 6.03
N THR A 80 13.57 17.06 7.32
CA THR A 80 14.51 17.53 8.34
C THR A 80 15.72 16.59 8.43
N PRO A 81 16.89 17.07 8.90
CA PRO A 81 18.05 16.20 9.10
C PRO A 81 17.74 14.97 9.99
N ALA A 82 16.84 15.10 10.95
CA ALA A 82 16.40 13.99 11.79
C ALA A 82 15.59 12.94 11.01
N GLU A 83 14.69 13.36 10.12
CA GLU A 83 13.92 12.48 9.26
C GLU A 83 14.81 11.81 8.21
N LYS A 84 15.77 12.53 7.63
CA LYS A 84 16.79 11.95 6.74
C LYS A 84 17.59 10.85 7.45
N ALA A 85 18.07 11.12 8.67
CA ALA A 85 18.79 10.14 9.47
C ALA A 85 17.94 8.88 9.77
N SER A 86 16.66 9.11 10.09
CA SER A 86 15.67 8.08 10.37
C SER A 86 15.48 7.16 9.17
N GLN A 87 15.34 7.73 7.97
CA GLN A 87 15.26 6.96 6.73
C GLN A 87 16.55 6.17 6.50
N ILE A 88 17.72 6.84 6.46
CA ILE A 88 19.03 6.22 6.18
C ILE A 88 19.28 4.95 7.01
N CYS A 89 19.06 5.05 8.32
CA CYS A 89 19.36 3.98 9.27
C CYS A 89 18.14 3.11 9.61
N ARG A 90 16.94 3.45 9.13
CA ARG A 90 15.66 2.82 9.53
C ARG A 90 15.45 2.81 11.05
N LEU A 91 15.70 3.96 11.68
CA LEU A 91 15.56 4.18 13.12
C LEU A 91 14.57 5.30 13.39
N PRO A 92 13.66 5.20 14.39
CA PRO A 92 12.64 6.24 14.62
C PRO A 92 13.24 7.63 14.86
N ALA A 93 12.88 8.64 14.08
CA ALA A 93 13.51 9.98 14.14
C ALA A 93 13.45 10.66 15.52
N LYS A 94 12.38 10.43 16.28
CA LYS A 94 12.01 11.19 17.51
C LYS A 94 11.89 10.31 18.76
N GLU A 95 12.07 9.01 18.63
CA GLU A 95 11.87 8.05 19.72
C GLU A 95 13.08 7.10 19.85
N LEU A 96 13.18 6.49 21.03
CA LEU A 96 14.15 5.42 21.27
C LEU A 96 13.58 4.11 20.76
N CYS A 97 14.40 3.30 20.11
CA CYS A 97 14.03 1.94 19.76
C CYS A 97 14.22 0.97 20.94
N THR A 98 13.69 -0.24 20.78
CA THR A 98 13.75 -1.27 21.81
C THR A 98 15.21 -1.68 22.08
N GLU A 99 16.05 -1.76 21.04
CA GLU A 99 17.46 -2.13 21.14
C GLU A 99 18.28 -1.08 21.90
N GLU A 100 17.98 0.21 21.73
CA GLU A 100 18.60 1.30 22.48
C GLU A 100 18.27 1.20 23.96
N THR A 101 17.00 0.96 24.29
CA THR A 101 16.53 0.86 25.67
C THR A 101 17.09 -0.39 26.36
N GLN A 102 17.23 -1.50 25.63
CA GLN A 102 17.89 -2.70 26.14
C GLN A 102 19.39 -2.50 26.40
N MET A 103 20.08 -1.78 25.51
CA MET A 103 21.51 -1.53 25.64
C MET A 103 21.81 -0.47 26.72
N PHE A 104 20.95 0.53 26.84
CA PHE A 104 21.07 1.65 27.75
C PHE A 104 19.80 1.86 28.58
N PRO A 105 19.49 0.98 29.56
CA PRO A 105 18.24 1.06 30.35
C PRO A 105 18.05 2.39 31.10
N PHE A 106 19.16 3.09 31.41
CA PHE A 106 19.09 4.39 32.08
C PHE A 106 18.34 5.45 31.24
N LEU A 107 18.33 5.33 29.91
CA LEU A 107 17.63 6.24 29.02
C LEU A 107 16.12 6.21 29.28
N GLU A 108 15.54 5.05 29.61
CA GLU A 108 14.10 4.95 29.91
C GLU A 108 13.70 5.80 31.13
N SER A 109 14.51 5.72 32.20
CA SER A 109 14.31 6.45 33.45
C SER A 109 14.75 7.92 33.41
N SER A 110 15.40 8.36 32.33
CA SER A 110 15.96 9.69 32.20
C SER A 110 14.94 10.77 31.81
N SER A 111 15.31 12.04 31.95
CA SER A 111 14.47 13.15 31.50
C SER A 111 14.28 13.15 29.98
N ASN A 112 13.13 13.65 29.51
CA ASN A 112 12.84 13.74 28.08
C ASN A 112 13.93 14.51 27.32
N SER A 113 14.44 15.61 27.87
CA SER A 113 15.53 16.38 27.28
C SER A 113 16.81 15.55 27.11
N LEU A 114 17.12 14.62 28.01
CA LEU A 114 18.28 13.74 27.85
C LEU A 114 18.06 12.71 26.74
N LYS A 115 16.85 12.13 26.65
CA LYS A 115 16.47 11.20 25.57
C LYS A 115 16.56 11.87 24.20
N GLU A 116 15.96 13.05 24.08
CA GLU A 116 16.00 13.86 22.86
C GLU A 116 17.43 14.29 22.50
N SER A 117 18.27 14.61 23.51
CA SER A 117 19.71 14.89 23.28
C SER A 117 20.45 13.68 22.71
N TYR A 118 20.20 12.48 23.25
CA TYR A 118 20.77 11.24 22.72
C TYR A 118 20.33 10.99 21.27
N ILE A 119 19.03 11.10 21.01
CA ILE A 119 18.42 10.93 19.67
C ILE A 119 19.02 11.93 18.67
N ALA A 120 19.23 13.18 19.05
CA ALA A 120 19.85 14.19 18.19
C ALA A 120 21.28 13.80 17.77
N VAL A 121 22.11 13.32 18.71
CA VAL A 121 23.48 12.85 18.41
C VAL A 121 23.46 11.60 17.55
N ARG A 122 22.56 10.67 17.82
CA ARG A 122 22.34 9.46 17.01
C ARG A 122 21.98 9.79 15.57
N ASN A 123 21.03 10.71 15.36
CA ASN A 123 20.62 11.12 14.02
C ASN A 123 21.78 11.77 13.26
N LEU A 124 22.57 12.63 13.92
CA LEU A 124 23.78 13.21 13.34
C LEU A 124 24.84 12.16 12.97
N ALA A 125 24.96 11.08 13.75
CA ALA A 125 25.86 9.98 13.42
C ALA A 125 25.43 9.21 12.16
N CYS A 126 24.12 8.97 12.00
CA CYS A 126 23.55 8.37 10.79
C CYS A 126 23.74 9.25 9.55
N LEU A 127 23.54 10.56 9.68
CA LEU A 127 23.83 11.52 8.60
C LEU A 127 25.30 11.50 8.20
N MET A 128 26.21 11.60 9.18
CA MET A 128 27.64 11.58 8.94
C MET A 128 28.08 10.30 8.21
N TRP A 129 27.49 9.14 8.54
CA TRP A 129 27.76 7.89 7.85
C TRP A 129 27.23 7.88 6.41
N SER A 130 26.06 8.45 6.15
CA SER A 130 25.50 8.53 4.80
C SER A 130 26.32 9.45 3.89
N GLU A 131 26.77 10.60 4.42
CA GLU A 131 27.60 11.57 3.71
C GLU A 131 28.97 11.00 3.33
N ASP A 132 29.61 10.25 4.23
CA ASP A 132 30.93 9.61 4.01
C ASP A 132 30.94 8.17 4.54
N SER A 133 30.31 7.28 3.78
CA SER A 133 30.29 5.83 4.08
C SER A 133 31.62 5.12 3.82
N CYS A 134 32.61 5.81 3.25
CA CYS A 134 33.92 5.25 2.92
C CYS A 134 34.91 5.34 4.08
N THR A 135 34.56 6.04 5.17
CA THR A 135 35.47 6.26 6.30
C THR A 135 34.77 6.01 7.63
N GLN A 136 35.40 5.25 8.52
CA GLN A 136 34.87 4.92 9.84
C GLN A 136 34.41 6.16 10.63
N VAL A 137 33.20 6.12 11.16
CA VAL A 137 32.67 7.06 12.14
C VAL A 137 33.24 6.66 13.51
N THR A 138 34.11 7.50 14.06
CA THR A 138 34.69 7.32 15.40
C THR A 138 34.09 8.34 16.37
N PRO A 139 34.12 8.10 17.70
CA PRO A 139 33.59 9.08 18.67
C PRO A 139 34.19 10.47 18.51
N ASN A 140 35.49 10.56 18.24
CA ASN A 140 36.15 11.86 18.02
C ASN A 140 35.67 12.56 16.73
N ARG A 141 35.48 11.82 15.62
CA ARG A 141 34.92 12.43 14.41
C ARG A 141 33.48 12.88 14.63
N LEU A 142 32.67 12.05 15.29
CA LEU A 142 31.29 12.41 15.61
C LEU A 142 31.23 13.62 16.54
N PHE A 143 32.09 13.69 17.56
CA PHE A 143 32.19 14.85 18.44
C PHE A 143 32.41 16.14 17.65
N ILE A 144 33.40 16.15 16.74
CA ILE A 144 33.69 17.32 15.89
C ILE A 144 32.50 17.62 14.95
N TYR A 145 31.87 16.58 14.40
CA TYR A 145 30.73 16.73 13.51
C TYR A 145 29.53 17.36 14.23
N VAL A 146 29.22 16.88 15.44
CA VAL A 146 28.13 17.40 16.27
C VAL A 146 28.37 18.85 16.68
N MET A 147 29.61 19.20 17.03
CA MET A 147 30.00 20.58 17.34
C MET A 147 29.72 21.56 16.20
N ASN A 148 29.83 21.10 14.95
CA ASN A 148 29.72 21.94 13.76
C ASN A 148 28.32 21.93 13.12
N ASN A 149 27.52 20.87 13.34
CA ASN A 149 26.25 20.65 12.64
C ASN A 149 25.03 20.63 13.56
N MET A 150 25.18 20.98 14.85
CA MET A 150 24.03 21.08 15.77
C MET A 150 23.10 22.22 15.39
N SER A 151 21.81 21.93 15.22
CA SER A 151 20.78 22.96 15.05
C SER A 151 20.56 23.76 16.34
N VAL A 152 20.02 24.97 16.22
CA VAL A 152 19.65 25.80 17.39
C VAL A 152 18.66 25.07 18.29
N GLU A 153 17.72 24.33 17.71
CA GLU A 153 16.72 23.57 18.46
C GLU A 153 17.34 22.40 19.23
N ASN A 154 18.17 21.59 18.58
CA ASN A 154 18.88 20.50 19.27
C ASN A 154 19.83 21.04 20.35
N LEU A 155 20.40 22.22 20.15
CA LEU A 155 21.23 22.86 21.16
C LEU A 155 20.43 23.30 22.39
N ARG A 156 19.16 23.71 22.24
CA ARG A 156 18.28 24.01 23.38
C ARG A 156 18.01 22.78 24.22
N VAL A 157 17.69 21.66 23.56
CA VAL A 157 17.48 20.37 24.20
C VAL A 157 18.73 19.93 25.00
N MET A 158 19.92 20.21 24.46
CA MET A 158 21.21 19.95 25.14
C MET A 158 21.45 20.84 26.36
N ILE A 159 20.96 22.09 26.33
CA ILE A 159 21.00 23.00 27.49
C ILE A 159 20.03 22.52 28.57
N ASP A 160 18.81 22.16 28.19
CA ASP A 160 17.77 21.72 29.12
C ASP A 160 18.11 20.36 29.77
N SER A 161 18.85 19.50 29.07
CA SER A 161 19.39 18.25 29.63
C SER A 161 20.59 18.45 30.55
N GLY A 162 21.14 19.67 30.65
CA GLY A 162 22.32 19.97 31.45
C GLY A 162 23.62 19.42 30.87
N LEU A 163 23.65 19.07 29.58
CA LEU A 163 24.85 18.56 28.91
C LEU A 163 25.83 19.68 28.52
N THR A 164 25.37 20.93 28.41
CA THR A 164 26.20 22.09 28.00
C THR A 164 26.70 22.94 29.17
N ALA A 165 27.52 23.94 28.86
CA ALA A 165 27.89 24.99 29.80
C ALA A 165 26.64 25.74 30.29
N PRO A 166 26.55 26.11 31.59
CA PRO A 166 25.42 26.90 32.07
C PRO A 166 25.37 28.26 31.37
N LEU A 167 24.17 28.75 31.07
CA LEU A 167 23.99 30.07 30.48
C LEU A 167 24.54 31.15 31.43
N PRO A 168 25.22 32.20 30.92
CA PRO A 168 25.67 33.31 31.75
C PRO A 168 24.48 33.98 32.41
N VAL A 169 24.45 34.01 33.75
CA VAL A 169 23.44 34.76 34.49
C VAL A 169 23.68 36.25 34.19
N HIS A 170 22.68 36.95 33.65
CA HIS A 170 22.75 38.41 33.53
C HIS A 170 22.92 39.00 34.94
N GLN A 171 24.14 39.41 35.29
CA GLN A 171 24.38 40.29 36.42
C GLN A 171 23.79 41.65 36.09
N GLY A 172 22.53 41.85 36.47
CA GLY A 172 21.73 42.99 36.07
C GLY A 172 20.61 43.32 37.05
N SER A 173 20.87 43.25 38.36
CA SER A 173 20.15 44.05 39.34
C SER A 173 20.93 44.12 40.65
N ASN A 174 21.58 45.27 40.84
CA ASN A 174 22.09 45.69 42.14
C ASN A 174 20.92 45.81 43.12
N SER A 175 20.82 44.86 44.05
CA SER A 175 20.36 45.13 45.40
C SER A 175 21.18 44.29 46.37
N SER A 176 22.27 44.90 46.81
CA SER A 176 22.95 44.74 48.09
C SER A 176 22.32 43.81 49.13
N ALA A 177 22.98 42.69 49.41
CA ALA A 177 23.43 42.30 50.75
C ALA A 177 24.50 41.22 50.60
N SER A 178 25.76 41.59 50.88
CA SER A 178 26.87 40.65 50.97
C SER A 178 26.91 40.00 52.36
N SER A 179 27.59 38.84 52.40
CA SER A 179 28.26 38.28 53.58
C SER A 179 27.36 37.67 54.66
N VAL A 180 27.39 36.33 54.80
CA VAL A 180 28.13 35.64 55.88
C VAL A 180 28.46 34.22 55.42
N CYS A 181 29.72 33.83 55.60
CA CYS A 181 30.27 32.49 55.34
C CYS A 181 29.79 31.45 56.36
N GLU A 182 29.78 30.20 55.93
CA GLU A 182 30.00 28.94 56.66
C GLU A 182 29.64 28.87 58.16
N GLU A 183 28.69 28.00 58.52
CA GLU A 183 28.93 26.98 59.55
C GLU A 183 27.87 25.87 59.56
N ASN A 184 28.31 24.73 60.08
CA ASN A 184 27.69 23.42 60.12
C ASN A 184 26.49 23.28 61.09
N ILE A 185 25.75 22.16 60.92
CA ILE A 185 24.90 21.42 61.89
C ILE A 185 23.40 21.76 61.99
N SER A 186 22.61 20.75 61.57
CA SER A 186 21.30 20.27 62.05
C SER A 186 20.12 21.24 62.20
N GLY A 187 18.99 20.90 61.56
CA GLY A 187 17.70 21.45 61.95
C GLY A 187 16.58 21.19 60.94
N VAL A 188 15.54 20.49 61.38
CA VAL A 188 14.31 20.15 60.67
C VAL A 188 13.51 21.43 60.31
N GLY A 189 13.02 21.54 59.07
CA GLY A 189 12.04 22.58 58.69
C GLY A 189 11.60 22.53 57.23
N ARG A 190 10.37 22.07 56.97
CA ARG A 190 9.66 22.15 55.67
C ARG A 190 9.51 23.61 55.21
N VAL A 191 9.93 23.93 53.99
CA VAL A 191 9.49 25.14 53.25
C VAL A 191 8.80 24.70 51.97
N ARG A 192 7.54 25.13 51.81
CA ARG A 192 6.69 24.90 50.63
C ARG A 192 7.27 25.66 49.44
N TYR A 193 7.64 24.97 48.36
CA TYR A 193 7.87 25.60 47.06
C TYR A 193 6.52 25.98 46.44
N SER A 194 6.32 27.29 46.22
CA SER A 194 5.16 27.85 45.53
C SER A 194 5.24 27.53 44.03
N LYS A 195 4.08 27.13 43.46
CA LYS A 195 3.84 26.86 42.03
C LYS A 195 3.91 28.11 41.11
N GLU A 196 4.34 29.26 41.62
CA GLU A 196 4.33 30.53 40.85
C GLU A 196 5.68 30.91 40.24
N LEU A 197 6.80 30.30 40.64
CA LEU A 197 8.10 30.56 40.02
C LEU A 197 8.26 29.86 38.65
N SER A 198 7.51 28.77 38.41
CA SER A 198 7.58 27.97 37.19
C SER A 198 6.93 28.63 35.97
N ARG A 199 5.98 29.56 36.16
CA ARG A 199 5.28 30.24 35.05
C ARG A 199 5.99 31.50 34.55
N SER A 200 6.89 32.08 35.35
CA SER A 200 7.65 33.28 34.97
C SER A 200 8.87 32.94 34.10
N LEU A 201 9.52 31.80 34.34
CA LEU A 201 10.61 31.28 33.50
C LEU A 201 10.13 30.80 32.12
N GLN A 202 8.90 30.29 32.02
CA GLN A 202 8.37 29.72 30.79
C GLN A 202 7.97 30.77 29.73
N ARG A 203 7.87 32.05 30.10
CA ARG A 203 7.58 33.16 29.15
C ARG A 203 8.81 33.95 28.69
N HIS A 204 10.01 33.66 29.22
CA HIS A 204 11.24 34.35 28.82
C HIS A 204 12.15 33.53 27.88
N LEU A 205 11.78 32.30 27.52
CA LEU A 205 12.60 31.40 26.69
C LEU A 205 12.17 31.32 25.22
N THR A 206 11.12 32.04 24.80
CA THR A 206 10.68 32.10 23.39
C THR A 206 11.62 32.91 22.49
N SER A 207 12.67 33.53 23.06
CA SER A 207 13.75 34.18 22.31
C SER A 207 15.10 33.96 23.01
N LEU A 208 15.63 32.73 22.93
CA LEU A 208 17.03 32.46 23.27
C LEU A 208 17.95 33.15 22.25
N THR A 209 18.25 34.43 22.46
CA THR A 209 19.42 35.07 21.84
C THR A 209 20.64 34.66 22.64
N LEU A 210 21.36 33.63 22.18
CA LEU A 210 22.62 33.22 22.80
C LEU A 210 23.60 34.40 22.77
N PRO A 211 24.31 34.71 23.87
CA PRO A 211 25.34 35.74 23.87
C PRO A 211 26.38 35.47 22.78
N SER A 212 26.86 36.50 22.09
CA SER A 212 27.80 36.35 20.96
C SER A 212 29.12 35.64 21.30
N ASN A 213 29.48 35.59 22.60
CA ASN A 213 30.70 34.94 23.10
C ASN A 213 30.42 33.66 23.90
N TYR A 214 29.17 33.18 23.94
CA TYR A 214 28.84 31.96 24.64
C TYR A 214 29.21 30.74 23.78
N SER A 215 30.07 29.88 24.31
CA SER A 215 30.32 28.56 23.76
C SER A 215 29.57 27.52 24.62
N PRO A 216 28.57 26.81 24.08
CA PRO A 216 27.86 25.76 24.83
C PRO A 216 28.79 24.62 25.27
N TRP A 217 29.93 24.50 24.61
CA TRP A 217 30.96 23.50 24.87
C TRP A 217 32.20 24.12 25.54
N GLY A 218 32.07 25.34 26.08
CA GLY A 218 33.18 26.11 26.63
C GLY A 218 33.75 25.56 27.93
N THR A 219 33.00 24.71 28.65
CA THR A 219 33.45 24.11 29.92
C THR A 219 34.03 22.70 29.70
N PRO A 220 35.04 22.28 30.49
CA PRO A 220 35.54 20.90 30.45
C PRO A 220 34.45 19.85 30.69
N THR A 221 33.50 20.14 31.59
CA THR A 221 32.36 19.26 31.88
C THR A 221 31.45 19.07 30.66
N ALA A 222 31.11 20.15 29.95
CA ALA A 222 30.26 20.07 28.77
C ALA A 222 30.92 19.25 27.65
N LYS A 223 32.23 19.41 27.44
CA LYS A 223 32.99 18.60 26.50
C LYS A 223 32.98 17.12 26.90
N ALA A 224 33.26 16.81 28.16
CA ALA A 224 33.25 15.43 28.67
C ALA A 224 31.86 14.77 28.55
N ASN A 225 30.78 15.54 28.74
CA ASN A 225 29.42 15.05 28.55
C ASN A 225 29.13 14.70 27.09
N LEU A 226 29.52 15.57 26.15
CA LEU A 226 29.36 15.30 24.72
C LEU A 226 30.25 14.14 24.24
N GLU A 227 31.48 14.02 24.76
CA GLU A 227 32.37 12.87 24.49
C GLU A 227 31.73 11.55 24.95
N ARG A 228 31.11 11.52 26.14
CA ARG A 228 30.37 10.32 26.60
C ARG A 228 29.17 10.03 25.72
N MET A 229 28.39 11.05 25.34
CA MET A 229 27.22 10.87 24.50
C MET A 229 27.59 10.30 23.12
N THR A 230 28.59 10.87 22.47
CA THR A 230 29.10 10.42 21.18
C THR A 230 29.70 9.01 21.27
N TYR A 231 30.37 8.66 22.37
CA TYR A 231 30.82 7.30 22.62
C TYR A 231 29.65 6.29 22.68
N LEU A 232 28.60 6.59 23.47
CA LEU A 232 27.45 5.70 23.63
C LEU A 232 26.70 5.50 22.31
N VAL A 233 26.49 6.58 21.56
CA VAL A 233 25.85 6.55 20.24
C VAL A 233 26.66 5.72 19.25
N VAL A 234 27.97 5.98 19.11
CA VAL A 234 28.82 5.20 18.19
C VAL A 234 28.86 3.74 18.62
N LEU A 235 28.96 3.45 19.91
CA LEU A 235 28.98 2.10 20.42
C LEU A 235 27.71 1.32 20.04
N PHE A 236 26.53 1.94 20.18
CA PHE A 236 25.26 1.32 19.77
C PHE A 236 25.21 1.10 18.25
N LEU A 237 25.39 2.16 17.47
CA LEU A 237 25.25 2.10 16.01
C LEU A 237 26.28 1.16 15.37
N GLU A 238 27.52 1.14 15.86
CA GLU A 238 28.57 0.23 15.40
C GLU A 238 28.29 -1.22 15.79
N ARG A 239 27.76 -1.47 17.00
CA ARG A 239 27.45 -2.82 17.48
C ARG A 239 26.34 -3.49 16.66
N TYR A 240 25.29 -2.74 16.32
CA TYR A 240 24.15 -3.24 15.56
C TYR A 240 24.33 -3.10 14.04
N GLY A 241 25.40 -2.47 13.58
CA GLY A 241 25.73 -2.36 12.15
C GLY A 241 24.92 -1.31 11.39
N TYR A 242 24.41 -0.28 12.07
CA TYR A 242 23.77 0.88 11.42
C TYR A 242 24.80 1.79 10.73
N ILE A 243 26.01 1.85 11.28
CA ILE A 243 27.17 2.56 10.72
C ILE A 243 28.38 1.63 10.74
N ASN A 244 29.49 2.03 10.09
CA ASN A 244 30.75 1.27 10.08
C ASN A 244 30.55 -0.18 9.62
N PHE A 245 29.78 -0.38 8.55
CA PHE A 245 29.61 -1.68 7.90
C PHE A 245 30.12 -1.66 6.45
N GLY A 246 30.40 -2.85 5.91
CA GLY A 246 30.88 -2.99 4.54
C GLY A 246 32.39 -2.73 4.40
N ILE A 247 32.78 -2.01 3.35
CA ILE A 247 34.17 -1.79 2.96
C ILE A 247 34.51 -0.31 3.10
N PHE A 248 35.26 0.03 4.15
CA PHE A 248 35.56 1.41 4.52
C PHE A 248 36.93 1.51 5.18
N LYS A 249 37.50 2.72 5.19
CA LYS A 249 38.77 3.02 5.84
C LYS A 249 38.62 3.03 7.36
N ILE A 250 39.38 2.17 8.02
CA ILE A 250 39.44 2.07 9.48
C ILE A 250 40.48 3.06 10.01
N ILE A 251 40.08 3.90 10.97
CA ILE A 251 40.90 4.93 11.62
C ILE A 251 41.41 4.44 12.97
N SER A 252 40.57 3.77 13.75
CA SER A 252 40.87 3.26 15.09
C SER A 252 40.23 1.89 15.32
N PRO A 253 40.74 1.08 16.27
CA PRO A 253 40.05 -0.13 16.69
C PRO A 253 38.57 0.18 17.03
N PRO A 254 37.62 -0.69 16.63
CA PRO A 254 36.22 -0.49 16.98
C PRO A 254 36.02 -0.46 18.49
N LEU A 255 34.97 0.24 18.95
CA LEU A 255 34.61 0.25 20.37
C LEU A 255 34.15 -1.11 20.85
N THR A 256 33.63 -1.91 19.93
CA THR A 256 33.18 -3.30 20.11
C THR A 256 34.31 -4.33 19.94
N HIS A 257 35.56 -3.88 19.77
CA HIS A 257 36.69 -4.77 19.57
C HIS A 257 36.89 -5.71 20.78
N VAL A 258 37.01 -7.01 20.51
CA VAL A 258 37.31 -8.01 21.53
C VAL A 258 38.78 -7.90 21.94
N ASN A 259 39.06 -7.26 23.08
CA ASN A 259 40.42 -7.14 23.60
C ASN A 259 40.91 -8.49 24.17
N SER A 260 41.94 -9.07 23.54
CA SER A 260 42.82 -10.11 24.13
C SER A 260 43.98 -9.53 24.96
N SER A 261 44.01 -8.22 25.19
CA SER A 261 44.98 -7.57 26.08
C SER A 261 44.42 -6.25 26.60
N ARG A 262 43.78 -6.28 27.76
CA ARG A 262 43.85 -5.14 28.70
C ARG A 262 44.63 -5.65 29.90
N THR A 263 45.94 -5.41 29.92
CA THR A 263 46.67 -5.27 31.18
C THR A 263 46.01 -4.12 31.92
N ALA A 264 45.09 -4.47 32.83
CA ALA A 264 44.43 -3.50 33.69
C ALA A 264 45.49 -2.88 34.60
N ASP A 265 45.89 -1.65 34.29
CA ASP A 265 46.45 -0.76 35.30
C ASP A 265 45.25 -0.27 36.13
N PRO A 266 45.12 -0.61 37.43
CA PRO A 266 43.91 -0.36 38.20
C PRO A 266 43.58 1.12 38.42
N ALA A 267 44.49 2.02 38.04
CA ALA A 267 44.40 3.45 38.34
C ALA A 267 43.59 4.27 37.32
N THR A 268 43.28 3.75 36.12
CA THR A 268 42.65 4.57 35.05
C THR A 268 41.18 4.25 34.82
N THR A 269 40.68 3.08 35.25
CA THR A 269 39.26 2.71 35.10
C THR A 269 38.38 3.21 36.25
N ALA A 270 38.97 3.48 37.42
CA ALA A 270 38.27 4.04 38.57
C ALA A 270 37.98 5.56 38.46
N THR A 271 38.55 6.24 37.46
CA THR A 271 38.40 7.69 37.27
C THR A 271 37.37 8.06 36.18
N PHE A 272 36.91 7.09 35.38
CA PHE A 272 35.95 7.31 34.28
C PHE A 272 34.49 7.01 34.63
N LEU A 273 34.25 6.21 35.67
CA LEU A 273 32.96 6.08 36.33
C LEU A 273 33.09 6.75 37.69
N GLY A 274 32.81 8.05 37.74
CA GLY A 274 32.71 8.79 38.99
C GLY A 274 31.69 8.12 39.92
N SER A 275 32.01 8.15 41.21
CA SER A 275 31.27 7.61 42.35
C SER A 275 29.75 7.65 42.20
N PRO A 276 29.02 6.65 42.76
CA PRO A 276 27.57 6.75 42.84
C PRO A 276 27.22 8.05 43.56
N MET A 277 26.36 8.85 42.93
CA MET A 277 25.70 9.95 43.61
C MET A 277 24.99 9.34 44.83
N GLU A 278 25.39 9.70 46.05
CA GLU A 278 24.65 9.35 47.26
C GLU A 278 23.25 9.96 47.14
N ILE A 279 22.30 9.14 46.67
CA ILE A 279 20.89 9.44 46.75
C ILE A 279 20.52 9.24 48.23
N LEU A 280 20.25 10.36 48.90
CA LEU A 280 19.59 10.34 50.21
C LEU A 280 18.25 9.60 50.06
N ASP A 281 18.22 8.39 50.59
CA ASP A 281 17.01 7.62 50.78
C ASP A 281 16.13 8.33 51.84
N LYS A 282 15.02 8.90 51.38
CA LYS A 282 13.87 9.22 52.22
C LYS A 282 12.66 8.52 51.62
N SER A 283 12.37 7.39 52.26
CA SER A 283 11.18 6.55 52.11
C SER A 283 9.87 7.33 52.07
N ASP A 284 8.95 6.91 51.18
CA ASP A 284 7.66 6.30 51.57
C ASP A 284 6.71 6.24 50.37
N VAL A 285 6.56 5.06 49.74
CA VAL A 285 5.31 4.70 49.05
C VAL A 285 5.00 3.21 49.30
N GLN A 286 3.81 2.99 49.85
CA GLN A 286 3.24 1.70 50.22
C GLN A 286 3.06 0.76 49.00
N LEU A 287 3.60 -0.45 49.10
CA LEU A 287 3.32 -1.56 48.19
C LEU A 287 2.24 -2.48 48.79
N THR A 288 1.30 -2.91 47.93
CA THR A 288 0.11 -3.69 48.30
C THR A 288 0.42 -5.17 48.62
N PRO A 289 -0.42 -5.86 49.43
CA PRO A 289 -0.02 -7.05 50.19
C PRO A 289 0.09 -8.38 49.41
N ARG A 290 0.02 -8.37 48.07
CA ARG A 290 -0.04 -9.63 47.28
C ARG A 290 1.27 -10.10 46.66
N ARG A 291 2.34 -9.28 46.69
CA ARG A 291 3.68 -9.66 46.18
C ARG A 291 4.67 -10.10 47.25
N ALA A 292 4.42 -9.81 48.53
CA ALA A 292 5.30 -10.16 49.65
C ALA A 292 5.22 -11.63 50.10
N ALA A 293 4.20 -12.38 49.67
CA ALA A 293 4.02 -13.78 50.07
C ALA A 293 4.82 -14.78 49.21
N ALA A 294 5.14 -14.43 47.95
CA ALA A 294 5.85 -15.33 47.03
C ALA A 294 7.37 -15.34 47.24
N GLU A 295 7.98 -14.20 47.60
CA GLU A 295 9.44 -14.13 47.84
C GLU A 295 9.85 -14.71 49.19
N LYS A 296 8.94 -14.77 50.16
CA LYS A 296 9.23 -15.32 51.50
C LYS A 296 9.31 -16.85 51.52
N ALA A 297 8.82 -17.52 50.47
CA ALA A 297 8.87 -18.99 50.34
C ALA A 297 10.18 -19.51 49.72
N LEU A 298 10.98 -18.66 49.04
CA LEU A 298 12.20 -19.09 48.35
C LEU A 298 13.49 -18.85 49.17
N ALA A 299 13.42 -18.05 50.24
CA ALA A 299 14.56 -17.72 51.09
C ALA A 299 14.78 -18.66 52.29
N ALA A 300 13.92 -19.67 52.47
CA ALA A 300 13.93 -20.54 53.67
C ALA A 300 14.75 -21.85 53.54
N THR A 301 15.39 -22.14 52.40
CA THR A 301 16.05 -23.45 52.18
C THR A 301 17.58 -23.40 52.02
N ARG A 302 18.24 -22.31 52.45
CA ARG A 302 19.72 -22.23 52.45
C ARG A 302 20.30 -21.67 53.74
N ARG A 303 19.99 -22.29 54.88
CA ARG A 303 20.82 -22.19 56.09
C ARG A 303 20.79 -23.51 56.88
N ALA A 304 21.77 -24.38 56.63
CA ALA A 304 22.22 -25.35 57.62
C ALA A 304 23.65 -25.86 57.30
N ASN A 305 24.54 -25.60 58.26
CA ASN A 305 25.67 -26.42 58.71
C ASN A 305 27.10 -26.22 58.16
N ASN A 306 27.89 -25.60 59.05
CA ASN A 306 29.16 -26.03 59.64
C ASN A 306 30.50 -25.89 58.89
N SER A 307 31.37 -25.06 59.48
CA SER A 307 32.84 -25.11 59.44
C SER A 307 33.34 -26.18 60.45
N PRO A 308 34.63 -26.67 60.47
CA PRO A 308 35.84 -25.85 60.39
C PRO A 308 37.10 -26.46 59.71
N SER A 309 38.16 -25.65 59.73
CA SER A 309 39.61 -25.97 59.76
C SER A 309 40.44 -25.64 58.51
N ALA A 310 41.55 -24.96 58.78
CA ALA A 310 42.45 -24.30 57.85
C ALA A 310 43.58 -25.23 57.38
N SER A 311 43.93 -25.14 56.10
CA SER A 311 45.29 -25.43 55.61
C SER A 311 45.54 -24.72 54.28
N THR A 312 46.54 -23.86 54.32
CA THR A 312 47.13 -23.07 53.24
C THR A 312 47.53 -23.93 52.04
N LEU A 313 47.05 -23.58 50.83
CA LEU A 313 47.67 -23.96 49.56
C LEU A 313 47.78 -22.70 48.68
N PRO A 314 48.91 -22.50 47.98
CA PRO A 314 49.15 -21.26 47.24
C PRO A 314 48.21 -21.20 46.04
N LEU A 315 47.48 -20.08 45.93
CA LEU A 315 46.69 -19.75 44.76
C LEU A 315 47.67 -19.53 43.60
N SER A 316 47.91 -20.59 42.82
CA SER A 316 48.63 -20.47 41.56
C SER A 316 47.82 -19.55 40.64
N SER A 317 48.36 -18.39 40.36
CA SER A 317 47.90 -17.48 39.31
C SER A 317 47.98 -18.20 37.97
N SER A 318 46.92 -18.89 37.57
CA SER A 318 46.71 -19.28 36.18
C SER A 318 46.32 -18.01 35.43
N SER A 319 47.31 -17.35 34.82
CA SER A 319 47.10 -16.40 33.74
C SER A 319 46.47 -17.14 32.55
N THR A 320 45.16 -17.30 32.55
CA THR A 320 44.41 -17.68 31.34
C THR A 320 44.55 -16.53 30.36
N SER A 321 45.46 -16.67 29.38
CA SER A 321 45.45 -15.80 28.20
C SER A 321 44.09 -15.98 27.52
N LEU A 322 43.24 -14.95 27.53
CA LEU A 322 41.96 -15.01 26.83
C LEU A 322 42.24 -15.17 25.32
N THR A 323 41.83 -16.31 24.77
CA THR A 323 41.94 -16.65 23.35
C THR A 323 40.96 -15.81 22.53
N THR A 324 41.37 -15.40 21.33
CA THR A 324 40.49 -14.69 20.39
C THR A 324 39.27 -15.55 20.04
N PRO A 325 38.04 -15.06 20.17
CA PRO A 325 36.85 -15.83 19.82
C PRO A 325 36.87 -16.27 18.36
N HIS A 326 36.51 -17.52 18.11
CA HIS A 326 36.42 -18.12 16.78
C HIS A 326 34.97 -18.42 16.43
N PHE A 327 34.55 -17.95 15.26
CA PHE A 327 33.24 -18.23 14.68
C PHE A 327 33.37 -19.03 13.38
N ILE A 328 32.50 -20.02 13.22
CA ILE A 328 32.27 -20.68 11.93
C ILE A 328 30.98 -20.13 11.32
N ILE A 329 31.03 -19.80 10.02
CA ILE A 329 29.87 -19.36 9.24
C ILE A 329 29.62 -20.38 8.14
N ILE A 330 28.40 -20.91 8.07
CA ILE A 330 28.01 -21.84 7.00
C ILE A 330 27.33 -21.02 5.90
N GLY A 331 27.97 -20.95 4.73
CA GLY A 331 27.52 -20.24 3.53
C GLY A 331 28.25 -18.91 3.30
N ALA A 332 28.78 -18.72 2.09
CA ALA A 332 29.41 -17.49 1.62
C ALA A 332 28.46 -16.67 0.73
N GLY A 333 27.16 -16.69 1.04
CA GLY A 333 26.20 -15.71 0.51
C GLY A 333 26.38 -14.32 1.15
N ILE A 334 25.61 -13.33 0.68
CA ILE A 334 25.74 -11.94 1.19
C ILE A 334 25.59 -11.83 2.72
N SER A 335 24.67 -12.60 3.32
CA SER A 335 24.46 -12.64 4.77
C SER A 335 25.70 -13.15 5.52
N GLY A 336 26.26 -14.27 5.07
CA GLY A 336 27.47 -14.85 5.66
C GLY A 336 28.70 -13.95 5.48
N LEU A 337 28.85 -13.32 4.32
CA LEU A 337 29.95 -12.40 4.03
C LEU A 337 29.88 -11.13 4.89
N ILE A 338 28.70 -10.50 5.04
CA ILE A 338 28.54 -9.32 5.89
C ILE A 338 28.77 -9.67 7.36
N ALA A 339 28.25 -10.81 7.84
CA ALA A 339 28.49 -11.27 9.21
C ALA A 339 29.98 -11.52 9.46
N ALA A 340 30.67 -12.19 8.53
CA ALA A 340 32.11 -12.40 8.61
C ALA A 340 32.85 -11.06 8.67
N ARG A 341 32.52 -10.13 7.77
CA ARG A 341 33.15 -8.81 7.71
C ARG A 341 33.02 -8.05 9.02
N GLN A 342 31.83 -8.04 9.64
CA GLN A 342 31.60 -7.36 10.92
C GLN A 342 32.29 -8.08 12.09
N LEU A 343 32.25 -9.41 12.15
CA LEU A 343 32.94 -10.15 13.22
C LEU A 343 34.45 -9.99 13.15
N THR A 344 35.03 -10.04 11.95
CA THR A 344 36.44 -9.77 11.72
C THR A 344 36.81 -8.33 12.06
N TYR A 345 35.92 -7.37 11.75
CA TYR A 345 36.07 -5.98 12.20
C TYR A 345 36.14 -5.87 13.73
N PHE A 346 35.30 -6.62 14.44
CA PHE A 346 35.31 -6.68 15.91
C PHE A 346 36.48 -7.48 16.51
N GLY A 347 37.40 -7.98 15.67
CA GLY A 347 38.60 -8.68 16.12
C GLY A 347 38.41 -10.19 16.36
N ALA A 348 37.30 -10.77 15.92
CA ALA A 348 37.09 -12.22 16.01
C ALA A 348 37.77 -12.96 14.86
N LYS A 349 38.17 -14.21 15.12
CA LYS A 349 38.59 -15.17 14.08
C LYS A 349 37.35 -15.73 13.39
N VAL A 350 37.34 -15.76 12.07
CA VAL A 350 36.19 -16.23 11.29
C VAL A 350 36.61 -17.25 10.24
N THR A 351 35.88 -18.35 10.14
CA THR A 351 36.00 -19.35 9.07
C THR A 351 34.65 -19.50 8.38
N ILE A 352 34.58 -19.23 7.08
CA ILE A 352 33.39 -19.44 6.25
C ILE A 352 33.54 -20.75 5.48
N LEU A 353 32.52 -21.59 5.52
CA LEU A 353 32.43 -22.86 4.79
C LEU A 353 31.36 -22.74 3.71
N GLU A 354 31.75 -22.82 2.44
CA GLU A 354 30.85 -22.70 1.28
C GLU A 354 30.87 -23.98 0.45
N SER A 355 29.68 -24.56 0.24
CA SER A 355 29.48 -25.78 -0.54
C SER A 355 29.87 -25.64 -2.01
N ARG A 356 29.65 -24.46 -2.59
CA ARG A 356 29.90 -24.16 -4.00
C ARG A 356 31.37 -23.84 -4.25
N ASP A 357 31.74 -23.81 -5.51
CA ASP A 357 33.03 -23.36 -6.01
C ASP A 357 33.13 -21.84 -6.18
N ARG A 358 32.15 -21.09 -5.66
CA ARG A 358 32.05 -19.64 -5.73
C ARG A 358 31.37 -19.07 -4.49
N VAL A 359 31.60 -17.79 -4.24
CA VAL A 359 30.84 -17.00 -3.26
C VAL A 359 29.53 -16.47 -3.87
N GLY A 360 28.76 -15.75 -3.07
CA GLY A 360 27.56 -15.02 -3.47
C GLY A 360 26.25 -15.80 -3.32
N GLY A 361 26.30 -17.13 -3.35
CA GLY A 361 25.12 -17.97 -3.14
C GLY A 361 24.03 -17.69 -4.19
N ARG A 362 22.89 -17.12 -3.75
CA ARG A 362 21.77 -16.72 -4.61
C ARG A 362 22.00 -15.40 -5.37
N ILE A 363 23.10 -14.70 -5.12
CA ILE A 363 23.63 -13.66 -6.01
C ILE A 363 24.58 -14.37 -6.97
N TRP A 364 24.24 -14.40 -8.26
CA TRP A 364 25.02 -15.14 -9.25
C TRP A 364 25.03 -14.47 -10.61
N THR A 365 26.11 -13.77 -10.89
CA THR A 365 26.46 -13.28 -12.23
C THR A 365 27.16 -14.39 -13.01
N CYS A 366 26.51 -14.85 -14.09
CA CYS A 366 27.16 -15.70 -15.09
C CYS A 366 27.98 -14.82 -16.04
N ARG A 367 29.26 -15.16 -16.26
CA ARG A 367 30.16 -14.43 -17.16
C ARG A 367 30.72 -15.38 -18.20
N LYS A 368 30.44 -15.15 -19.48
CA LYS A 368 30.87 -16.01 -20.59
C LYS A 368 31.10 -15.20 -21.86
N GLY A 369 32.27 -15.34 -22.48
CA GLY A 369 32.53 -14.76 -23.81
C GLY A 369 32.46 -13.22 -23.87
N GLY A 370 32.73 -12.52 -22.77
CA GLY A 370 32.58 -11.05 -22.66
C GLY A 370 31.15 -10.59 -22.31
N TYR A 371 30.19 -11.51 -22.31
CA TYR A 371 28.83 -11.27 -21.85
C TYR A 371 28.69 -11.58 -20.36
N GLN A 372 27.70 -10.94 -19.74
CA GLN A 372 27.30 -11.18 -18.37
C GLN A 372 25.79 -11.18 -18.24
N ALA A 373 25.27 -12.05 -17.37
CA ALA A 373 23.85 -12.14 -17.07
C ALA A 373 23.64 -12.53 -15.61
N GLU A 374 22.63 -11.94 -14.96
CA GLU A 374 22.25 -12.33 -13.60
C GLU A 374 21.31 -13.53 -13.62
N LEU A 375 21.76 -14.64 -13.03
CA LEU A 375 20.94 -15.84 -12.80
C LEU A 375 20.29 -15.83 -11.40
N GLY A 376 20.74 -14.93 -10.53
CA GLY A 376 20.25 -14.74 -9.18
C GLY A 376 19.58 -13.38 -8.98
N ALA A 377 19.87 -12.70 -7.87
CA ALA A 377 19.47 -11.31 -7.65
C ALA A 377 19.96 -10.40 -8.79
N MET A 378 19.13 -9.47 -9.25
CA MET A 378 19.48 -8.53 -10.34
C MET A 378 19.13 -7.07 -10.05
N VAL A 379 18.10 -6.82 -9.23
CA VAL A 379 17.57 -5.49 -8.93
C VAL A 379 17.99 -5.06 -7.53
N VAL A 380 18.44 -3.82 -7.40
CA VAL A 380 18.52 -3.07 -6.15
C VAL A 380 17.22 -2.28 -6.04
N THR A 381 16.34 -2.68 -5.14
CA THR A 381 14.99 -2.11 -4.95
C THR A 381 15.05 -0.88 -4.08
N GLY A 382 14.89 0.29 -4.67
CA GLY A 382 15.01 1.58 -3.99
C GLY A 382 16.46 1.91 -3.64
N LEU A 383 16.87 3.15 -3.84
CA LEU A 383 18.21 3.61 -3.46
C LEU A 383 18.22 4.29 -2.11
N SER A 384 17.10 4.94 -1.74
CA SER A 384 16.98 5.66 -0.50
C SER A 384 16.89 4.65 0.64
N ALA A 385 17.70 4.88 1.68
CA ALA A 385 17.85 3.97 2.82
C ALA A 385 18.30 2.52 2.50
N ASN A 386 18.71 2.19 1.28
CA ASN A 386 19.13 0.84 0.94
C ASN A 386 20.59 0.56 1.36
N PRO A 387 20.89 -0.42 2.24
CA PRO A 387 22.26 -0.72 2.64
C PRO A 387 23.14 -1.21 1.48
N VAL A 388 22.55 -1.76 0.41
CA VAL A 388 23.29 -2.13 -0.81
C VAL A 388 23.80 -0.88 -1.52
N ALA A 389 23.04 0.22 -1.54
CA ALA A 389 23.50 1.48 -2.14
C ALA A 389 24.77 2.01 -1.45
N ILE A 390 24.90 1.82 -0.13
CA ILE A 390 26.13 2.12 0.62
C ILE A 390 27.29 1.25 0.13
N LEU A 391 27.09 -0.07 -0.03
CA LEU A 391 28.13 -0.98 -0.53
C LEU A 391 28.56 -0.61 -1.96
N VAL A 392 27.61 -0.25 -2.83
CA VAL A 392 27.87 0.20 -4.20
C VAL A 392 28.74 1.45 -4.20
N ARG A 393 28.43 2.44 -3.35
CA ARG A 393 29.22 3.67 -3.20
C ARG A 393 30.64 3.37 -2.70
N GLN A 394 30.76 2.54 -1.67
CA GLN A 394 32.05 2.10 -1.11
C GLN A 394 32.94 1.40 -2.15
N LEU A 395 32.32 0.66 -3.07
CA LEU A 395 33.00 -0.07 -4.14
C LEU A 395 33.14 0.73 -5.44
N SER A 396 32.54 1.91 -5.53
CA SER A 396 32.48 2.72 -6.77
C SER A 396 31.89 1.93 -7.94
N LEU A 397 30.82 1.15 -7.70
CA LEU A 397 30.09 0.42 -8.74
C LEU A 397 29.04 1.30 -9.41
N ASN A 398 28.69 0.98 -10.66
CA ASN A 398 27.72 1.75 -11.43
C ASN A 398 26.31 1.13 -11.35
N LEU A 399 25.34 1.95 -10.93
CA LEU A 399 23.92 1.62 -10.96
C LEU A 399 23.28 2.22 -12.21
N LEU A 400 22.39 1.44 -12.83
CA LEU A 400 21.58 1.88 -13.97
C LEU A 400 20.10 1.77 -13.58
N PRO A 401 19.33 2.86 -13.66
CA PRO A 401 17.90 2.82 -13.38
C PRO A 401 17.18 1.94 -14.41
N ILE A 402 16.16 1.22 -13.96
CA ILE A 402 15.31 0.38 -14.79
C ILE A 402 14.23 1.24 -15.42
N ASN A 403 14.06 1.17 -16.74
CA ASN A 403 12.88 1.75 -17.38
C ASN A 403 11.66 0.88 -17.04
N THR A 404 10.64 1.48 -16.45
CA THR A 404 9.39 0.81 -16.06
C THR A 404 8.42 0.62 -17.23
N ASP A 405 8.65 1.26 -18.38
CA ASP A 405 7.84 1.05 -19.58
C ASP A 405 7.84 -0.44 -20.00
N CYS A 406 6.69 -1.10 -19.88
CA CYS A 406 6.50 -2.49 -20.27
C CYS A 406 5.41 -2.59 -21.34
N SER A 407 5.76 -3.07 -22.54
CA SER A 407 4.79 -3.32 -23.60
C SER A 407 4.39 -4.80 -23.63
N LEU A 408 3.09 -5.08 -23.59
CA LEU A 408 2.57 -6.44 -23.64
C LEU A 408 2.32 -6.91 -25.08
N TYR A 409 2.60 -8.18 -25.34
CA TYR A 409 2.36 -8.83 -26.62
C TYR A 409 1.51 -10.09 -26.42
N ASP A 410 0.54 -10.30 -27.30
CA ASP A 410 -0.30 -11.50 -27.28
C ASP A 410 0.49 -12.77 -27.67
N SER A 411 -0.16 -13.93 -27.56
CA SER A 411 0.42 -15.23 -27.95
C SER A 411 0.82 -15.33 -29.44
N GLN A 412 0.36 -14.41 -30.29
CA GLN A 412 0.66 -14.34 -31.72
C GLN A 412 1.75 -13.30 -32.02
N GLY A 413 2.23 -12.56 -31.01
CA GLY A 413 3.23 -11.51 -31.14
C GLY A 413 2.68 -10.14 -31.55
N HIS A 414 1.36 -9.92 -31.46
CA HIS A 414 0.77 -8.60 -31.67
C HIS A 414 0.86 -7.76 -30.40
N LEU A 415 1.13 -6.47 -30.57
CA LEU A 415 1.15 -5.50 -29.47
C LEU A 415 -0.27 -5.32 -28.92
N ILE A 416 -0.41 -5.44 -27.60
CA ILE A 416 -1.67 -5.16 -26.89
C ILE A 416 -1.92 -3.64 -26.87
N ASN A 417 -3.18 -3.25 -27.05
CA ASN A 417 -3.56 -1.83 -26.98
C ASN A 417 -3.34 -1.32 -25.55
N ARG A 418 -2.66 -0.17 -25.41
CA ARG A 418 -2.35 0.40 -24.11
C ARG A 418 -3.59 0.78 -23.28
N ASP A 419 -4.66 1.28 -23.91
CA ASP A 419 -5.90 1.61 -23.21
C ASP A 419 -6.58 0.35 -22.63
N LEU A 420 -6.40 -0.80 -23.28
CA LEU A 420 -6.89 -2.09 -22.79
C LEU A 420 -6.01 -2.61 -21.64
N ASP A 421 -4.69 -2.47 -21.76
CA ASP A 421 -3.75 -2.84 -20.70
C ASP A 421 -4.02 -2.05 -19.42
N GLU A 422 -4.13 -0.71 -19.52
CA GLU A 422 -4.46 0.19 -18.41
C GLU A 422 -5.79 -0.19 -17.73
N GLN A 423 -6.83 -0.52 -18.52
CA GLN A 423 -8.13 -0.96 -17.97
C GLN A 423 -8.04 -2.29 -17.20
N ILE A 424 -7.22 -3.23 -17.66
CA ILE A 424 -7.07 -4.53 -17.01
C ILE A 424 -6.14 -4.45 -15.81
N GLU A 425 -5.14 -3.58 -15.84
CA GLU A 425 -4.32 -3.24 -14.68
C GLU A 425 -5.16 -2.61 -13.56
N GLU A 426 -6.04 -1.66 -13.88
CA GLU A 426 -6.99 -1.08 -12.91
C GLU A 426 -7.89 -2.16 -12.29
N GLU A 427 -8.41 -3.06 -13.11
CA GLU A 427 -9.24 -4.16 -12.64
C GLU A 427 -8.48 -5.18 -11.78
N PHE A 428 -7.21 -5.45 -12.11
CA PHE A 428 -6.30 -6.26 -11.31
C PHE A 428 -6.09 -5.63 -9.92
N ASN A 429 -5.77 -4.33 -9.86
CA ASN A 429 -5.59 -3.60 -8.61
C ASN A 429 -6.88 -3.55 -7.79
N ARG A 430 -8.04 -3.40 -8.45
CA ARG A 430 -9.35 -3.45 -7.79
C ARG A 430 -9.62 -4.81 -7.16
N LEU A 431 -9.25 -5.91 -7.81
CA LEU A 431 -9.38 -7.26 -7.25
C LEU A 431 -8.48 -7.45 -6.01
N LEU A 432 -7.24 -6.95 -6.05
CA LEU A 432 -6.34 -6.98 -4.89
C LEU A 432 -6.88 -6.14 -3.72
N GLY A 433 -7.31 -4.90 -3.99
CA GLY A 433 -7.92 -4.05 -2.98
C GLY A 433 -9.17 -4.67 -2.35
N THR A 434 -10.01 -5.31 -3.16
CA THR A 434 -11.19 -6.05 -2.67
C THR A 434 -10.79 -7.25 -1.81
N ALA A 435 -9.75 -8.00 -2.20
CA ALA A 435 -9.24 -9.12 -1.41
C ALA A 435 -8.70 -8.64 -0.04
N ALA A 436 -7.96 -7.54 -0.02
CA ALA A 436 -7.47 -6.91 1.20
C ALA A 436 -8.63 -6.42 2.09
N TYR A 437 -9.63 -5.77 1.52
CA TYR A 437 -10.84 -5.32 2.24
C TYR A 437 -11.59 -6.50 2.87
N VAL A 438 -11.83 -7.56 2.10
CA VAL A 438 -12.53 -8.77 2.59
C VAL A 438 -11.73 -9.45 3.72
N CYS A 439 -10.41 -9.52 3.60
CA CYS A 439 -9.54 -10.06 4.64
C CYS A 439 -9.61 -9.23 5.94
N HIS A 440 -9.37 -7.92 5.85
CA HIS A 440 -9.15 -7.06 7.00
C HIS A 440 -10.44 -6.51 7.61
N SER A 441 -11.38 -6.06 6.78
CA SER A 441 -12.63 -5.42 7.23
C SER A 441 -13.73 -6.43 7.54
N LYS A 442 -13.76 -7.58 6.85
CA LYS A 442 -14.76 -8.65 7.09
C LYS A 442 -14.20 -9.84 7.88
N GLY A 443 -12.89 -9.87 8.16
CA GLY A 443 -12.23 -10.94 8.91
C GLY A 443 -12.26 -12.28 8.18
N LEU A 444 -12.27 -12.28 6.84
CA LEU A 444 -12.33 -13.49 6.03
C LEU A 444 -10.91 -13.94 5.61
N ASP A 445 -10.13 -14.42 6.57
CA ASP A 445 -8.78 -14.96 6.34
C ASP A 445 -8.68 -16.48 6.46
N SER A 446 -9.76 -17.13 6.91
CA SER A 446 -9.81 -18.58 7.08
C SER A 446 -11.21 -19.14 6.89
N LEU A 447 -11.28 -20.45 6.64
CA LEU A 447 -12.51 -21.23 6.60
C LEU A 447 -12.50 -22.25 7.73
N VAL A 448 -13.53 -22.22 8.57
CA VAL A 448 -13.74 -23.24 9.59
C VAL A 448 -14.59 -24.36 8.99
N LEU A 449 -13.98 -25.54 8.85
CA LEU A 449 -14.70 -26.74 8.43
C LEU A 449 -15.65 -27.24 9.52
N ASP A 450 -16.65 -28.03 9.15
CA ASP A 450 -17.57 -28.69 10.10
C ASP A 450 -16.84 -29.54 11.16
N SER A 451 -15.61 -29.97 10.87
CA SER A 451 -14.72 -30.67 11.80
C SER A 451 -14.06 -29.76 12.86
N GLY A 452 -14.33 -28.46 12.84
CA GLY A 452 -13.68 -27.44 13.68
C GLY A 452 -12.25 -27.10 13.25
N VAL A 453 -11.80 -27.58 12.08
CA VAL A 453 -10.46 -27.31 11.54
C VAL A 453 -10.51 -26.00 10.77
N GLU A 454 -9.68 -25.05 11.17
CA GLU A 454 -9.49 -23.79 10.48
C GLU A 454 -8.47 -23.94 9.35
N ILE A 455 -8.85 -23.58 8.14
CA ILE A 455 -8.00 -23.60 6.95
C ILE A 455 -7.76 -22.16 6.52
N PRO A 456 -6.52 -21.65 6.56
CA PRO A 456 -6.22 -20.31 6.09
C PRO A 456 -6.49 -20.19 4.58
N LEU A 457 -7.04 -19.06 4.17
CA LEU A 457 -7.26 -18.73 2.77
C LEU A 457 -5.97 -18.21 2.13
N SER A 458 -5.75 -18.64 0.89
CA SER A 458 -4.69 -18.08 0.04
C SER A 458 -5.20 -16.91 -0.79
N LEU A 459 -4.29 -16.02 -1.19
CA LEU A 459 -4.61 -14.90 -2.08
C LEU A 459 -5.23 -15.39 -3.39
N GLY A 460 -4.64 -16.41 -4.02
CA GLY A 460 -5.15 -16.98 -5.27
C GLY A 460 -6.58 -17.53 -5.17
N GLN A 461 -6.92 -18.19 -4.05
CA GLN A 461 -8.28 -18.66 -3.82
C GLN A 461 -9.29 -17.52 -3.75
N VAL A 462 -8.94 -16.42 -3.07
CA VAL A 462 -9.85 -15.27 -2.92
C VAL A 462 -10.02 -14.53 -4.24
N ILE A 463 -8.95 -14.30 -5.00
CA ILE A 463 -9.03 -13.67 -6.32
C ILE A 463 -9.96 -14.47 -7.25
N GLU A 464 -9.80 -15.80 -7.31
CA GLU A 464 -10.67 -16.66 -8.13
C GLU A 464 -12.14 -16.66 -7.65
N LEU A 465 -12.39 -16.54 -6.34
CA LEU A 465 -13.73 -16.37 -5.81
C LEU A 465 -14.34 -15.02 -6.19
N LEU A 466 -13.56 -13.94 -6.14
CA LEU A 466 -14.00 -12.59 -6.54
C LEU A 466 -14.33 -12.53 -8.02
N ILE A 467 -13.50 -13.11 -8.89
CA ILE A 467 -13.77 -13.20 -10.34
C ILE A 467 -15.09 -13.94 -10.58
N LYS A 468 -15.29 -15.11 -9.94
CA LYS A 468 -16.55 -15.88 -10.07
C LYS A 468 -17.76 -15.11 -9.55
N TYR A 469 -17.59 -14.34 -8.48
CA TYR A 469 -18.63 -13.46 -7.97
C TYR A 469 -19.02 -12.40 -9.02
N GLN A 470 -18.05 -11.75 -9.65
CA GLN A 470 -18.30 -10.73 -10.68
C GLN A 470 -19.00 -11.33 -11.91
N GLU A 471 -18.57 -12.50 -12.37
CA GLU A 471 -19.23 -13.22 -13.47
C GLU A 471 -20.71 -13.51 -13.14
N LYS A 472 -20.97 -13.99 -11.92
CA LYS A 472 -22.33 -14.25 -11.44
C LYS A 472 -23.16 -12.95 -11.35
N HIS A 473 -22.57 -11.86 -10.87
CA HIS A 473 -23.22 -10.56 -10.78
C HIS A 473 -23.66 -10.04 -12.16
N LYS A 474 -22.81 -10.16 -13.19
CA LYS A 474 -23.18 -9.79 -14.57
C LYS A 474 -24.35 -10.62 -15.10
N ILE A 475 -24.40 -11.92 -14.81
CA ILE A 475 -25.55 -12.77 -15.17
C ILE A 475 -26.83 -12.26 -14.49
N GLN A 476 -26.75 -11.90 -13.20
CA GLN A 476 -27.90 -11.39 -12.46
C GLN A 476 -28.41 -10.06 -13.03
N LEU A 477 -27.52 -9.13 -13.38
CA LEU A 477 -27.87 -7.87 -14.05
C LEU A 477 -28.62 -8.12 -15.37
N LYS A 478 -28.16 -9.08 -16.18
CA LYS A 478 -28.82 -9.48 -17.43
C LYS A 478 -30.22 -10.05 -17.19
N ILE A 479 -30.39 -10.85 -16.13
CA ILE A 479 -31.69 -11.40 -15.75
C ILE A 479 -32.63 -10.25 -15.34
N THR A 480 -32.16 -9.34 -14.51
CA THR A 480 -32.95 -8.17 -14.05
C THR A 480 -33.35 -7.28 -15.21
N HIS A 481 -32.42 -6.95 -16.12
CA HIS A 481 -32.68 -6.16 -17.33
C HIS A 481 -33.74 -6.81 -18.22
N ARG A 482 -33.62 -8.11 -18.50
CA ARG A 482 -34.61 -8.85 -19.32
C ARG A 482 -35.98 -8.93 -18.63
N LYS A 483 -36.02 -9.11 -17.31
CA LYS A 483 -37.28 -9.09 -16.55
C LYS A 483 -37.97 -7.74 -16.65
N LEU A 484 -37.22 -6.64 -16.53
CA LEU A 484 -37.76 -5.29 -16.66
C LEU A 484 -38.32 -5.04 -18.06
N ILE A 485 -37.60 -5.47 -19.11
CA ILE A 485 -38.10 -5.42 -20.49
C ILE A 485 -39.40 -6.23 -20.64
N SER A 486 -39.45 -7.46 -20.12
CA SER A 486 -40.65 -8.29 -20.18
C SER A 486 -41.84 -7.61 -19.51
N GLN A 487 -41.65 -7.03 -18.31
CA GLN A 487 -42.71 -6.32 -17.59
C GLN A 487 -43.23 -5.10 -18.36
N LEU A 488 -42.34 -4.35 -19.01
CA LEU A 488 -42.74 -3.21 -19.85
C LEU A 488 -43.47 -3.65 -21.11
N LEU A 489 -43.07 -4.77 -21.73
CA LEU A 489 -43.76 -5.34 -22.88
C LEU A 489 -45.15 -5.87 -22.49
N ASP A 490 -45.29 -6.53 -21.34
CA ASP A 490 -46.59 -6.98 -20.83
C ASP A 490 -47.51 -5.79 -20.53
N ARG A 491 -46.97 -4.73 -19.91
CA ARG A 491 -47.70 -3.48 -19.68
C ARG A 491 -48.11 -2.82 -20.99
N LYS A 492 -47.23 -2.78 -22.00
CA LYS A 492 -47.53 -2.28 -23.34
C LYS A 492 -48.65 -3.07 -24.00
N ASN A 493 -48.60 -4.40 -23.93
CA ASN A 493 -49.66 -5.27 -24.45
C ASN A 493 -51.00 -4.98 -23.77
N SER A 494 -51.05 -4.91 -22.44
CA SER A 494 -52.27 -4.58 -21.71
C SER A 494 -52.82 -3.19 -22.05
N LEU A 495 -51.96 -2.19 -22.26
CA LEU A 495 -52.38 -0.85 -22.69
C LEU A 495 -52.95 -0.89 -24.11
N LEU A 496 -52.31 -1.60 -25.03
CA LEU A 496 -52.78 -1.75 -26.40
C LEU A 496 -54.15 -2.44 -26.44
N ASP A 497 -54.35 -3.49 -25.65
CA ASP A 497 -55.64 -4.19 -25.53
C ASP A 497 -56.75 -3.25 -25.02
N GLN A 498 -56.47 -2.46 -23.97
CA GLN A 498 -57.40 -1.45 -23.47
C GLN A 498 -57.71 -0.37 -24.51
N MET A 499 -56.68 0.08 -25.24
CA MET A 499 -56.85 1.06 -26.31
C MET A 499 -57.72 0.52 -27.46
N VAL A 500 -57.59 -0.77 -27.81
CA VAL A 500 -58.45 -1.42 -28.80
C VAL A 500 -59.91 -1.45 -28.34
N ILE A 501 -60.16 -1.73 -27.05
CA ILE A 501 -61.51 -1.71 -26.47
C ILE A 501 -62.10 -0.30 -26.51
N GLU A 502 -61.37 0.70 -25.99
CA GLU A 502 -61.87 2.08 -25.94
C GLU A 502 -62.05 2.68 -27.34
N ARG A 503 -61.21 2.30 -28.31
CA ARG A 503 -61.41 2.67 -29.71
C ARG A 503 -62.74 2.15 -30.24
N LYS A 504 -63.11 0.90 -29.96
CA LYS A 504 -64.43 0.36 -30.35
C LYS A 504 -65.58 1.13 -29.68
N ASN A 505 -65.41 1.54 -28.42
CA ASN A 505 -66.41 2.35 -27.70
C ASN A 505 -66.58 3.73 -28.36
N ILE A 506 -65.48 4.38 -28.74
CA ILE A 506 -65.48 5.65 -29.47
C ILE A 506 -66.18 5.49 -30.82
N GLU A 507 -65.83 4.46 -31.60
CA GLU A 507 -66.45 4.16 -32.89
C GLU A 507 -67.98 3.95 -32.73
N ALA A 508 -68.41 3.17 -31.74
CA ALA A 508 -69.83 2.95 -31.46
C ALA A 508 -70.57 4.22 -30.98
N ALA A 509 -69.94 5.05 -30.15
CA ALA A 509 -70.52 6.32 -29.70
C ALA A 509 -70.62 7.33 -30.85
N TYR A 510 -69.61 7.36 -31.72
CA TYR A 510 -69.58 8.19 -32.92
C TYR A 510 -70.70 7.84 -33.89
N GLU A 511 -70.89 6.55 -34.20
CA GLU A 511 -71.97 6.10 -35.09
C GLU A 511 -73.37 6.48 -34.58
N LYS A 512 -73.61 6.33 -33.27
CA LYS A 512 -74.87 6.75 -32.63
C LYS A 512 -75.08 8.25 -32.74
N TRP A 513 -74.07 9.04 -32.39
CA TRP A 513 -74.14 10.50 -32.49
C TRP A 513 -74.31 10.97 -33.95
N HIS A 514 -73.55 10.38 -34.88
CA HIS A 514 -73.58 10.73 -36.30
C HIS A 514 -74.95 10.45 -36.92
N SER A 515 -75.55 9.30 -36.60
CA SER A 515 -76.90 8.93 -37.02
C SER A 515 -77.97 9.90 -36.49
N ALA A 516 -77.91 10.24 -35.19
CA ALA A 516 -78.85 11.19 -34.57
C ALA A 516 -78.69 12.62 -35.13
N SER A 517 -77.45 13.07 -35.35
CA SER A 517 -77.14 14.37 -35.93
C SER A 517 -77.63 14.49 -37.38
N LYS A 518 -77.46 13.44 -38.18
CA LYS A 518 -77.97 13.36 -39.55
C LYS A 518 -79.50 13.36 -39.61
N ALA A 519 -80.16 12.65 -38.68
CA ALA A 519 -81.62 12.66 -38.56
C ALA A 519 -82.18 14.04 -38.18
N LEU A 520 -81.51 14.77 -37.29
CA LEU A 520 -81.88 16.14 -36.90
C LEU A 520 -81.72 17.14 -38.06
N ASN A 521 -80.62 17.05 -38.82
CA ASN A 521 -80.41 17.90 -40.00
C ASN A 521 -81.44 17.65 -41.10
N ASN A 522 -81.90 16.40 -41.28
CA ASN A 522 -82.96 16.07 -42.22
C ASN A 522 -84.35 16.61 -41.82
N GLN A 523 -84.60 16.89 -40.53
CA GLN A 523 -85.82 17.57 -40.06
C GLN A 523 -85.79 19.10 -40.21
N SER A 524 -84.65 19.67 -40.59
CA SER A 524 -84.41 21.13 -40.62
C SER A 524 -84.48 21.77 -42.03
N SER A 525 -84.94 21.03 -43.05
CA SER A 525 -85.09 21.55 -44.42
C SER A 525 -86.52 22.09 -44.69
N PRO A 526 -86.71 23.23 -45.38
CA PRO A 526 -88.05 23.68 -45.80
C PRO A 526 -88.59 22.77 -46.91
N ILE A 527 -89.88 22.43 -46.81
CA ILE A 527 -90.61 21.64 -47.80
C ILE A 527 -90.66 22.41 -49.13
N HIS A 528 -90.00 21.89 -50.17
CA HIS A 528 -90.39 22.15 -51.55
C HIS A 528 -90.93 20.87 -52.18
N HIS A 529 -92.22 20.90 -52.50
CA HIS A 529 -92.92 19.91 -53.31
C HIS A 529 -92.17 19.65 -54.63
N TYR A 530 -91.94 18.38 -54.97
CA TYR A 530 -92.11 17.90 -56.35
C TYR A 530 -92.43 16.40 -56.40
N THR A 531 -93.46 16.11 -57.18
CA THR A 531 -94.15 14.86 -57.47
C THR A 531 -93.26 13.88 -58.24
N GLN A 532 -93.23 12.59 -57.85
CA GLN A 532 -92.74 11.51 -58.71
C GLN A 532 -93.91 10.71 -59.28
N GLN A 533 -94.10 10.79 -60.60
CA GLN A 533 -94.74 9.75 -61.39
C GLN A 533 -93.67 8.72 -61.77
N SER A 534 -93.94 7.44 -61.49
CA SER A 534 -93.22 6.32 -62.06
C SER A 534 -94.11 5.64 -63.11
N LYS A 535 -93.64 5.60 -64.36
CA LYS A 535 -93.97 4.53 -65.31
C LYS A 535 -92.73 4.15 -66.09
N THR A 536 -92.38 2.89 -65.91
CA THR A 536 -91.50 2.09 -66.77
C THR A 536 -92.13 1.90 -68.15
N GLN A 537 -91.31 1.93 -69.22
CA GLN A 537 -91.23 0.88 -70.26
C GLN A 537 -90.29 1.25 -71.44
N ASN A 538 -89.23 0.45 -71.60
CA ASN A 538 -88.77 -0.21 -72.85
C ASN A 538 -88.27 0.65 -74.07
N PRO A 539 -87.60 0.06 -75.10
CA PRO A 539 -86.15 -0.20 -75.13
C PRO A 539 -85.50 0.24 -76.48
N THR A 540 -84.28 -0.25 -76.76
CA THR A 540 -83.47 -0.19 -78.02
C THR A 540 -82.65 1.11 -78.22
N GLN A 541 -81.41 1.13 -78.70
CA GLN A 541 -80.61 0.13 -79.42
C GLN A 541 -79.11 0.56 -79.41
N ASN A 542 -78.25 -0.43 -79.65
CA ASN A 542 -76.95 -0.38 -80.35
C ASN A 542 -75.65 0.08 -79.67
N LYS A 543 -74.82 -0.96 -79.48
CA LYS A 543 -73.48 -1.18 -80.07
C LYS A 543 -72.24 -0.55 -79.41
N SER A 544 -71.31 -1.49 -79.18
CA SER A 544 -69.85 -1.41 -79.35
C SER A 544 -69.07 -0.74 -78.19
N ARG A 545 -67.84 -1.13 -77.84
CA ARG A 545 -66.96 -2.27 -78.12
C ARG A 545 -65.69 -1.98 -77.29
N VAL A 546 -65.18 -2.98 -76.55
CA VAL A 546 -63.74 -3.28 -76.30
C VAL A 546 -62.89 -2.39 -75.36
N ARG A 547 -62.33 -3.09 -74.34
CA ARG A 547 -60.95 -3.06 -73.76
C ARG A 547 -60.46 -1.75 -73.11
N ASN A 548 -59.51 -1.73 -72.17
CA ASN A 548 -58.76 -2.72 -71.39
C ASN A 548 -58.01 -1.93 -70.28
N ASP A 549 -57.63 -2.65 -69.23
CA ASP A 549 -56.31 -2.69 -68.56
C ASP A 549 -55.53 -1.37 -68.37
N SER A 550 -55.17 -0.92 -67.18
CA SER A 550 -54.31 -1.50 -66.13
C SER A 550 -53.01 -0.69 -65.98
N SER A 551 -52.47 -0.71 -64.77
CA SER A 551 -51.05 -0.59 -64.40
C SER A 551 -50.42 0.80 -64.10
N CYS A 552 -50.11 0.94 -62.81
CA CYS A 552 -48.81 1.26 -62.17
C CYS A 552 -47.99 2.55 -62.44
N SER A 553 -47.73 3.23 -61.30
CA SER A 553 -46.45 3.85 -60.83
C SER A 553 -46.08 5.26 -61.33
N PRO A 554 -45.07 5.96 -60.73
CA PRO A 554 -44.79 6.23 -59.30
C PRO A 554 -44.29 7.70 -59.02
N ARG A 555 -43.90 7.97 -57.75
CA ARG A 555 -42.94 9.00 -57.23
C ARG A 555 -43.27 10.51 -57.37
N SER A 556 -43.24 11.23 -56.24
CA SER A 556 -42.13 12.14 -55.89
C SER A 556 -42.34 12.87 -54.54
N SER A 557 -41.22 13.10 -53.88
CA SER A 557 -40.90 13.86 -52.66
C SER A 557 -41.47 15.28 -52.51
N SER A 558 -41.65 15.71 -51.25
CA SER A 558 -41.38 17.09 -50.76
C SER A 558 -41.66 17.13 -49.23
N THR A 559 -40.68 17.37 -48.35
CA THR A 559 -40.28 18.70 -47.82
C THR A 559 -41.50 19.52 -47.37
N GLU A 560 -41.60 20.17 -46.22
CA GLU A 560 -40.78 20.46 -45.03
C GLU A 560 -41.65 21.46 -44.24
N LEU A 561 -41.33 21.70 -42.97
CA LEU A 561 -41.62 22.92 -42.20
C LEU A 561 -43.04 23.17 -41.67
N ASP A 562 -43.18 22.85 -40.38
CA ASP A 562 -43.38 23.78 -39.27
C ASP A 562 -44.21 25.06 -39.46
N GLY A 563 -45.13 25.28 -38.51
CA GLY A 563 -45.79 26.57 -38.33
C GLY A 563 -46.75 26.62 -37.15
N LYS A 564 -46.21 26.63 -35.93
CA LYS A 564 -46.87 27.08 -34.70
C LYS A 564 -47.62 28.40 -34.95
N LEU A 565 -48.87 28.51 -34.48
CA LEU A 565 -49.49 29.80 -34.19
C LEU A 565 -50.06 29.79 -32.76
N VAL A 566 -49.42 30.63 -31.97
CA VAL A 566 -49.78 31.06 -30.61
C VAL A 566 -51.03 31.93 -30.68
N ILE A 567 -51.89 31.71 -29.69
CA ILE A 567 -53.10 32.46 -29.39
C ILE A 567 -52.67 33.69 -28.59
N GLU A 568 -53.08 34.89 -29.01
CA GLU A 568 -53.26 36.00 -28.08
C GLU A 568 -54.47 36.87 -28.44
N SER A 569 -55.07 37.33 -27.36
CA SER A 569 -56.38 37.92 -27.12
C SER A 569 -56.64 39.29 -27.77
N ALA A 570 -57.91 39.54 -28.11
CA ALA A 570 -58.41 40.88 -28.40
C ALA A 570 -59.50 41.28 -27.37
N SER A 571 -59.32 42.46 -26.78
CA SER A 571 -60.30 43.16 -25.94
C SER A 571 -60.81 44.42 -26.64
N SER A 572 -62.14 44.53 -26.68
CA SER A 572 -62.99 45.73 -26.49
C SER A 572 -62.92 46.97 -27.42
N ASN A 573 -64.08 47.18 -28.09
CA ASN A 573 -64.97 48.36 -28.09
C ASN A 573 -64.66 49.67 -28.84
N GLY A 574 -65.71 50.13 -29.55
CA GLY A 574 -66.05 51.55 -29.83
C GLY A 574 -66.34 51.81 -31.32
N SER A 575 -67.61 51.77 -31.80
CA SER A 575 -68.60 52.89 -31.83
C SER A 575 -68.09 54.11 -32.63
N GLN A 576 -68.80 54.79 -33.54
CA GLN A 576 -70.21 54.90 -33.91
C GLN A 576 -70.30 55.89 -35.12
N LYS A 577 -71.38 55.78 -35.94
CA LYS A 577 -72.12 56.86 -36.65
C LYS A 577 -71.43 57.58 -37.84
N SER A 578 -72.10 58.07 -38.89
CA SER A 578 -73.54 58.27 -39.21
C SER A 578 -73.75 58.62 -40.70
N ALA A 579 -74.95 58.29 -41.21
CA ALA A 579 -75.84 59.04 -42.13
C ALA A 579 -75.36 59.48 -43.52
N ASP A 580 -76.07 59.06 -44.59
CA ASP A 580 -77.12 59.89 -45.23
C ASP A 580 -77.82 59.23 -46.45
N ASN A 581 -79.16 59.34 -46.43
CA ASN A 581 -80.17 59.64 -47.47
C ASN A 581 -80.05 59.20 -48.96
N ASN A 582 -81.09 58.49 -49.45
CA ASN A 582 -81.97 58.79 -50.62
C ASN A 582 -82.75 57.51 -51.02
N ALA A 583 -84.09 57.42 -50.99
CA ALA A 583 -85.17 58.05 -51.77
C ALA A 583 -85.46 57.40 -53.15
N VAL A 584 -86.77 57.10 -53.38
CA VAL A 584 -87.54 56.72 -54.62
C VAL A 584 -88.16 55.29 -54.51
N ARG A 585 -89.43 55.12 -54.06
CA ARG A 585 -90.75 55.12 -54.79
C ARG A 585 -90.80 54.12 -55.98
N LEU A 586 -91.83 53.31 -56.29
CA LEU A 586 -93.23 53.07 -55.88
C LEU A 586 -93.65 51.72 -56.54
N SER A 587 -94.37 50.79 -55.92
CA SER A 587 -95.84 50.60 -56.06
C SER A 587 -96.22 49.38 -55.21
N SER A 588 -96.91 49.50 -54.07
CA SER A 588 -98.39 49.60 -53.86
C SER A 588 -99.14 48.38 -54.43
N ALA A 589 -99.94 47.61 -53.68
CA ALA A 589 -100.55 47.85 -52.38
C ALA A 589 -101.11 46.53 -51.77
N THR A 590 -101.34 46.57 -50.45
CA THR A 590 -102.26 45.77 -49.60
C THR A 590 -101.83 44.30 -49.35
N ASP A 591 -101.78 43.76 -48.13
CA ASP A 591 -102.38 44.17 -46.86
C ASP A 591 -101.63 43.53 -45.67
N LEU A 592 -101.71 44.17 -44.51
CA LEU A 592 -100.98 43.90 -43.27
C LEU A 592 -101.68 42.87 -42.36
N SER A 593 -100.85 42.27 -41.48
CA SER A 593 -101.13 41.37 -40.34
C SER A 593 -101.09 39.87 -40.71
N GLN A 594 -100.25 38.99 -40.12
CA GLN A 594 -99.75 38.89 -38.74
C GLN A 594 -98.35 38.20 -38.68
N ARG A 595 -97.63 38.48 -37.58
CA ARG A 595 -96.23 38.18 -37.18
C ARG A 595 -95.64 36.81 -37.59
N PRO A 596 -94.34 36.72 -37.96
CA PRO A 596 -93.66 35.43 -38.11
C PRO A 596 -93.43 34.78 -36.74
N SER A 597 -93.88 33.54 -36.60
CA SER A 597 -93.60 32.67 -35.46
C SER A 597 -92.12 32.30 -35.42
N LEU A 598 -91.54 32.33 -34.21
CA LEU A 598 -90.21 31.82 -33.93
C LEU A 598 -90.11 30.34 -34.37
N PRO A 599 -88.96 29.90 -34.89
CA PRO A 599 -88.77 28.50 -35.28
C PRO A 599 -89.01 27.59 -34.07
N VAL A 600 -89.88 26.60 -34.24
CA VAL A 600 -90.14 25.57 -33.23
C VAL A 600 -88.98 24.59 -33.25
N PHE A 601 -88.06 24.71 -32.30
CA PHE A 601 -86.99 23.75 -32.10
C PHE A 601 -87.53 22.51 -31.39
N ASN A 602 -87.28 21.31 -31.94
CA ASN A 602 -87.49 20.06 -31.21
C ASN A 602 -86.39 19.94 -30.14
N VAL A 603 -86.68 20.48 -28.95
CA VAL A 603 -85.74 20.53 -27.82
C VAL A 603 -85.26 19.13 -27.44
N SER A 604 -86.12 18.11 -27.55
CA SER A 604 -85.78 16.72 -27.22
C SER A 604 -84.75 16.14 -28.19
N ALA A 605 -84.91 16.34 -29.50
CA ALA A 605 -83.95 15.85 -30.50
C ALA A 605 -82.61 16.62 -30.44
N GLN A 606 -82.63 17.92 -30.14
CA GLN A 606 -81.41 18.69 -29.90
C GLN A 606 -80.70 18.27 -28.60
N PHE A 607 -81.45 17.95 -27.55
CA PHE A 607 -80.90 17.43 -26.29
C PHE A 607 -80.23 16.07 -26.51
N GLU A 608 -80.86 15.16 -27.25
CA GLU A 608 -80.31 13.83 -27.57
C GLU A 608 -78.99 13.92 -28.34
N VAL A 609 -78.88 14.78 -29.36
CA VAL A 609 -77.63 14.99 -30.09
C VAL A 609 -76.52 15.56 -29.18
N ARG A 610 -76.85 16.49 -28.28
CA ARG A 610 -75.87 17.04 -27.32
C ARG A 610 -75.46 16.01 -26.27
N GLN A 611 -76.38 15.16 -25.81
CA GLN A 611 -76.11 14.08 -24.88
C GLN A 611 -75.18 13.03 -25.51
N LEU A 612 -75.46 12.59 -26.73
CA LEU A 612 -74.61 11.64 -27.46
C LEU A 612 -73.23 12.22 -27.78
N LEU A 613 -73.13 13.53 -28.05
CA LEU A 613 -71.84 14.22 -28.19
C LEU A 613 -71.06 14.22 -26.87
N SER A 614 -71.73 14.41 -25.74
CA SER A 614 -71.13 14.31 -24.41
C SER A 614 -70.61 12.89 -24.15
N HIS A 615 -71.37 11.85 -24.50
CA HIS A 615 -70.91 10.46 -24.37
C HIS A 615 -69.71 10.15 -25.28
N LEU A 616 -69.67 10.71 -26.50
CA LEU A 616 -68.51 10.60 -27.39
C LEU A 616 -67.26 11.27 -26.79
N HIS A 617 -67.41 12.50 -26.25
CA HIS A 617 -66.32 13.18 -25.55
C HIS A 617 -65.86 12.42 -24.30
N GLU A 618 -66.79 11.82 -23.56
CA GLU A 618 -66.46 11.00 -22.39
C GLU A 618 -65.67 9.74 -22.78
N ALA A 619 -66.04 9.08 -23.88
CA ALA A 619 -65.28 7.95 -24.43
C ALA A 619 -63.87 8.39 -24.87
N TRP A 620 -63.74 9.55 -25.53
CA TRP A 620 -62.43 10.10 -25.91
C TRP A 620 -61.55 10.45 -24.69
N LYS A 621 -62.15 10.99 -23.62
CA LYS A 621 -61.46 11.32 -22.37
C LYS A 621 -60.86 10.09 -21.69
N LYS A 622 -61.43 8.90 -21.90
CA LYS A 622 -60.89 7.62 -21.41
C LYS A 622 -59.70 7.12 -22.25
N PHE A 623 -59.64 7.47 -23.54
CA PHE A 623 -58.58 7.03 -24.45
C PHE A 623 -57.29 7.85 -24.35
N GLN A 624 -57.39 9.17 -24.12
CA GLN A 624 -56.24 10.08 -24.07
C GLN A 624 -55.16 9.66 -23.03
N PRO A 625 -55.49 9.28 -21.78
CA PRO A 625 -54.49 8.81 -20.82
C PRO A 625 -53.76 7.54 -21.27
N LEU A 626 -54.44 6.64 -22.01
CA LEU A 626 -53.84 5.40 -22.50
C LEU A 626 -52.78 5.68 -23.59
N GLN A 627 -53.01 6.66 -24.47
CA GLN A 627 -52.00 7.10 -25.44
C GLN A 627 -50.75 7.68 -24.76
N ILE A 628 -50.94 8.50 -23.72
CA ILE A 628 -49.83 9.08 -22.96
C ILE A 628 -49.03 7.97 -22.25
N ALA A 629 -49.73 7.04 -21.59
CA ALA A 629 -49.09 5.90 -20.93
C ALA A 629 -48.33 5.00 -21.91
N LEU A 630 -48.89 4.74 -23.10
CA LEU A 630 -48.21 3.96 -24.15
C LEU A 630 -46.93 4.64 -24.63
N SER A 631 -46.97 5.96 -24.84
CA SER A 631 -45.79 6.75 -25.21
C SER A 631 -44.69 6.68 -24.14
N GLN A 632 -45.06 6.77 -22.86
CA GLN A 632 -44.13 6.64 -21.74
C GLN A 632 -43.48 5.25 -21.69
N VAL A 633 -44.26 4.18 -21.82
CA VAL A 633 -43.73 2.80 -21.82
C VAL A 633 -42.81 2.55 -23.01
N ASN A 634 -43.14 3.06 -24.20
CA ASN A 634 -42.25 2.96 -25.37
C ASN A 634 -40.92 3.66 -25.10
N LYS A 635 -40.93 4.88 -24.55
CA LYS A 635 -39.70 5.61 -24.20
C LYS A 635 -38.84 4.84 -23.19
N GLN A 636 -39.46 4.24 -22.17
CA GLN A 636 -38.74 3.42 -21.19
C GLN A 636 -38.11 2.17 -21.83
N LEU A 637 -38.82 1.53 -22.77
CA LEU A 637 -38.31 0.39 -23.51
C LEU A 637 -37.13 0.78 -24.41
N ASP A 638 -37.21 1.92 -25.11
CA ASP A 638 -36.15 2.41 -25.98
C ASP A 638 -34.86 2.68 -25.19
N ILE A 639 -34.96 3.28 -24.00
CA ILE A 639 -33.82 3.52 -23.10
C ILE A 639 -33.14 2.18 -22.74
N LEU A 640 -33.92 1.20 -22.28
CA LEU A 640 -33.35 -0.10 -21.86
C LEU A 640 -32.72 -0.88 -23.02
N LEU A 641 -33.19 -0.67 -24.26
CA LEU A 641 -32.62 -1.34 -25.44
C LEU A 641 -31.34 -0.66 -25.95
N GLN A 642 -31.12 0.62 -25.66
CA GLN A 642 -29.91 1.35 -26.05
C GLN A 642 -28.71 1.01 -25.17
N GLU A 643 -28.94 0.69 -23.90
CA GLU A 643 -27.89 0.42 -22.91
C GLU A 643 -28.05 -0.98 -22.29
N PRO A 644 -27.78 -2.07 -23.03
CA PRO A 644 -27.77 -3.41 -22.46
C PRO A 644 -26.57 -3.60 -21.51
N PRO A 645 -26.74 -4.36 -20.42
CA PRO A 645 -25.61 -4.72 -19.56
C PRO A 645 -24.57 -5.53 -20.34
N LYS A 646 -23.28 -5.37 -19.99
CA LYS A 646 -22.18 -6.13 -20.58
C LYS A 646 -22.46 -7.64 -20.57
N ASP A 647 -22.06 -8.32 -21.64
CA ASP A 647 -22.41 -9.72 -21.86
C ASP A 647 -21.66 -10.69 -20.94
N MET A 648 -20.41 -10.36 -20.64
CA MET A 648 -19.49 -11.09 -19.78
C MET A 648 -18.72 -10.09 -18.93
N TYR A 649 -18.13 -10.59 -17.84
CA TYR A 649 -17.26 -9.77 -17.00
C TYR A 649 -15.91 -9.53 -17.67
N LEU A 650 -15.21 -10.60 -18.07
CA LEU A 650 -13.98 -10.56 -18.84
C LEU A 650 -14.12 -11.42 -20.11
N THR A 651 -13.66 -10.90 -21.23
CA THR A 651 -13.42 -11.66 -22.47
C THR A 651 -12.20 -12.55 -22.30
N LYS A 652 -11.99 -13.48 -23.24
CA LYS A 652 -10.79 -14.35 -23.22
C LYS A 652 -9.49 -13.56 -23.37
N GLU A 653 -9.52 -12.47 -24.12
CA GLU A 653 -8.37 -11.58 -24.32
C GLU A 653 -8.08 -10.80 -23.04
N GLU A 654 -9.10 -10.16 -22.45
CA GLU A 654 -9.00 -9.46 -21.16
C GLU A 654 -8.52 -10.38 -20.03
N ARG A 655 -9.06 -11.61 -19.94
CA ARG A 655 -8.60 -12.60 -18.96
C ARG A 655 -7.13 -12.98 -19.17
N SER A 656 -6.68 -13.10 -20.42
CA SER A 656 -5.27 -13.42 -20.70
C SER A 656 -4.33 -12.29 -20.29
N ILE A 657 -4.75 -11.03 -20.38
CA ILE A 657 -3.99 -9.87 -19.90
C ILE A 657 -4.00 -9.85 -18.37
N LEU A 658 -5.15 -10.12 -17.73
CA LEU A 658 -5.22 -10.24 -16.27
C LEU A 658 -4.31 -11.35 -15.75
N ASP A 659 -4.27 -12.51 -16.41
CA ASP A 659 -3.37 -13.61 -16.06
C ASP A 659 -1.89 -13.22 -16.18
N TRP A 660 -1.53 -12.28 -17.07
CA TRP A 660 -0.17 -11.71 -17.12
C TRP A 660 0.15 -10.90 -15.87
N HIS A 661 -0.76 -10.03 -15.41
CA HIS A 661 -0.61 -9.26 -14.17
C HIS A 661 -0.52 -10.17 -12.94
N LEU A 662 -1.35 -11.21 -12.88
CA LEU A 662 -1.27 -12.25 -11.85
C LEU A 662 0.07 -13.00 -11.89
N ALA A 663 0.55 -13.37 -13.09
CA ALA A 663 1.86 -14.00 -13.25
C ALA A 663 3.03 -13.06 -12.87
N ASN A 664 2.89 -11.75 -13.08
CA ASN A 664 3.86 -10.76 -12.63
C ASN A 664 3.91 -10.67 -11.09
N LEU A 665 2.75 -10.80 -10.43
CA LEU A 665 2.67 -10.91 -8.97
C LEU A 665 3.30 -12.22 -8.44
N GLU A 666 3.08 -13.33 -9.14
CA GLU A 666 3.74 -14.61 -8.84
C GLU A 666 5.26 -14.54 -9.06
N PHE A 667 5.70 -13.80 -10.09
CA PHE A 667 7.11 -13.52 -10.33
C PHE A 667 7.74 -12.74 -9.17
N ALA A 668 7.09 -11.67 -8.69
CA ALA A 668 7.56 -10.85 -7.57
C ALA A 668 7.70 -11.68 -6.29
N ASN A 669 6.72 -12.57 -6.02
CA ASN A 669 6.69 -13.43 -4.85
C ASN A 669 7.47 -14.75 -5.01
N ALA A 670 7.93 -15.05 -6.23
CA ALA A 670 8.54 -16.32 -6.63
C ALA A 670 7.69 -17.56 -6.26
N THR A 671 6.37 -17.46 -6.24
CA THR A 671 5.46 -18.58 -5.94
C THR A 671 4.10 -18.35 -6.56
N GLU A 672 3.36 -19.45 -6.78
CA GLU A 672 1.95 -19.40 -7.16
C GLU A 672 1.10 -18.68 -6.09
N LEU A 673 0.09 -17.93 -6.52
CA LEU A 673 -0.79 -17.16 -5.62
C LEU A 673 -1.55 -18.04 -4.61
N HIS A 674 -1.73 -19.32 -4.92
CA HIS A 674 -2.37 -20.31 -4.05
C HIS A 674 -1.52 -20.68 -2.82
N ASN A 675 -0.23 -20.35 -2.82
CA ASN A 675 0.67 -20.56 -1.68
C ASN A 675 0.84 -19.30 -0.83
N LEU A 676 0.36 -18.15 -1.30
CA LEU A 676 0.46 -16.87 -0.59
C LEU A 676 -0.64 -16.74 0.45
N SER A 677 -0.26 -16.37 1.68
CA SER A 677 -1.20 -16.08 2.76
C SER A 677 -2.03 -14.84 2.42
N LEU A 678 -3.36 -14.94 2.37
CA LEU A 678 -4.21 -13.79 2.08
C LEU A 678 -3.93 -12.58 3.00
N ARG A 679 -3.69 -12.83 4.30
CA ARG A 679 -3.51 -11.77 5.30
C ARG A 679 -2.10 -11.17 5.34
N HIS A 680 -1.09 -11.90 4.88
CA HIS A 680 0.30 -11.62 5.26
C HIS A 680 1.28 -11.67 4.09
N TRP A 681 0.80 -11.73 2.85
CA TRP A 681 1.68 -11.80 1.69
C TRP A 681 2.39 -10.47 1.41
N ASP A 682 1.76 -9.36 1.77
CA ASP A 682 2.13 -7.95 1.58
C ASP A 682 2.58 -7.28 2.91
N GLN A 683 2.86 -8.06 3.95
CA GLN A 683 3.19 -7.52 5.29
C GLN A 683 4.46 -6.67 5.31
N ASP A 684 5.34 -6.81 4.31
CA ASP A 684 6.60 -6.08 4.17
C ASP A 684 6.51 -4.82 3.29
N ASP A 685 5.38 -4.56 2.64
CA ASP A 685 5.16 -3.37 1.80
C ASP A 685 5.31 -2.07 2.62
N LEU A 686 4.95 -2.11 3.91
CA LEU A 686 5.16 -1.01 4.87
C LEU A 686 6.63 -0.57 5.01
N PHE A 687 7.58 -1.40 4.56
CA PHE A 687 9.02 -1.17 4.64
C PHE A 687 9.67 -1.02 3.26
N GLU A 688 8.87 -0.82 2.21
CA GLU A 688 9.38 -0.54 0.86
C GLU A 688 10.34 0.66 0.86
N LEU A 689 11.36 0.58 0.03
CA LEU A 689 12.40 1.60 -0.07
C LEU A 689 12.11 2.50 -1.27
N SER A 690 12.18 3.81 -1.04
CA SER A 690 11.97 4.83 -2.07
C SER A 690 13.14 4.97 -3.06
N GLY A 691 12.86 5.67 -4.16
CA GLY A 691 13.79 5.95 -5.25
C GLY A 691 13.89 4.84 -6.29
N ASP A 692 14.61 5.13 -7.38
CA ASP A 692 14.67 4.27 -8.57
C ASP A 692 15.14 2.84 -8.26
N HIS A 693 14.44 1.86 -8.82
CA HIS A 693 14.97 0.51 -8.91
C HIS A 693 16.11 0.46 -9.94
N CYS A 694 17.22 -0.15 -9.56
CA CYS A 694 18.44 -0.14 -10.37
C CYS A 694 19.03 -1.53 -10.59
N VAL A 695 19.77 -1.70 -11.68
CA VAL A 695 20.64 -2.86 -11.93
C VAL A 695 22.11 -2.46 -11.81
N LEU A 696 22.97 -3.41 -11.44
CA LEU A 696 24.42 -3.19 -11.38
C LEU A 696 25.06 -3.48 -12.73
N GLN A 697 25.67 -2.46 -13.34
CA GLN A 697 26.32 -2.58 -14.65
C GLN A 697 27.46 -3.61 -14.63
N ASP A 698 28.18 -3.75 -13.52
CA ASP A 698 29.30 -4.69 -13.38
C ASP A 698 28.88 -6.11 -12.97
N GLY A 699 27.56 -6.35 -12.88
CA GLY A 699 26.96 -7.56 -12.32
C GLY A 699 26.91 -7.53 -10.78
N TYR A 700 25.81 -8.04 -10.23
CA TYR A 700 25.52 -8.05 -8.80
C TYR A 700 26.56 -8.86 -8.00
N GLY A 701 27.07 -9.95 -8.59
CA GLY A 701 28.14 -10.77 -8.01
C GLY A 701 29.40 -9.97 -7.64
N SER A 702 29.65 -8.84 -8.29
CA SER A 702 30.78 -7.95 -7.99
C SER A 702 30.76 -7.44 -6.54
N VAL A 703 29.58 -7.27 -5.92
CA VAL A 703 29.47 -6.89 -4.50
C VAL A 703 30.01 -8.02 -3.60
N THR A 704 29.58 -9.26 -3.85
CA THR A 704 29.97 -10.42 -3.04
C THR A 704 31.43 -10.82 -3.26
N ASP A 705 31.92 -10.69 -4.49
CA ASP A 705 33.32 -10.97 -4.83
C ASP A 705 34.26 -10.00 -4.10
N ASN A 706 33.91 -8.71 -4.06
CA ASN A 706 34.66 -7.69 -3.35
C ASN A 706 34.66 -7.89 -1.83
N LEU A 707 33.50 -8.22 -1.24
CA LEU A 707 33.40 -8.52 0.19
C LEU A 707 34.27 -9.72 0.56
N ALA A 708 34.21 -10.80 -0.22
CA ALA A 708 35.02 -11.99 0.00
C ALA A 708 36.52 -11.69 -0.10
N HIS A 709 36.94 -10.89 -1.09
CA HIS A 709 38.32 -10.46 -1.20
C HIS A 709 38.75 -9.62 0.02
N PHE A 710 37.93 -8.64 0.42
CA PHE A 710 38.24 -7.78 1.56
C PHE A 710 38.40 -8.57 2.87
N ILE A 711 37.56 -9.57 3.11
CA ILE A 711 37.64 -10.44 4.30
C ILE A 711 38.95 -11.23 4.35
N THR A 712 39.44 -11.70 3.20
CA THR A 712 40.60 -12.58 3.09
C THR A 712 41.93 -11.83 2.98
N SER A 713 41.97 -10.70 2.27
CA SER A 713 43.20 -9.94 1.98
C SER A 713 43.33 -8.65 2.79
N GLY A 714 42.23 -8.15 3.36
CA GLY A 714 42.17 -6.80 3.95
C GLY A 714 42.25 -5.66 2.93
N GLN A 715 42.18 -5.96 1.62
CA GLN A 715 42.23 -5.00 0.52
C GLN A 715 40.94 -5.01 -0.27
N SER A 716 40.59 -3.91 -0.93
CA SER A 716 39.45 -3.85 -1.87
C SER A 716 39.91 -4.18 -3.29
N LEU A 717 39.05 -4.80 -4.11
CA LEU A 717 39.31 -4.93 -5.55
C LEU A 717 38.73 -3.71 -6.25
N THR A 718 39.50 -3.11 -7.16
CA THR A 718 38.95 -2.12 -8.09
C THR A 718 38.83 -2.82 -9.44
N VAL A 719 37.60 -3.16 -9.82
CA VAL A 719 37.29 -3.71 -11.15
C VAL A 719 37.02 -2.52 -12.07
N GLY A 720 38.02 -2.14 -12.86
CA GLY A 720 37.85 -1.13 -13.90
C GLY A 720 37.68 -1.81 -15.26
N LEU A 721 36.60 -1.49 -15.97
CA LEU A 721 36.51 -1.76 -17.40
C LEU A 721 37.38 -0.74 -18.13
N LYS A 722 38.54 -1.15 -18.66
CA LYS A 722 39.30 -0.31 -19.60
C LYS A 722 38.91 -0.68 -21.02
N PRO A 723 38.48 0.26 -21.87
CA PRO A 723 38.36 0.01 -23.29
C PRO A 723 39.78 -0.17 -23.85
N ARG A 724 40.10 -1.39 -24.27
CA ARG A 724 41.24 -1.66 -25.16
C ARG A 724 40.68 -2.48 -26.33
N ASP A 725 40.68 -1.87 -27.50
CA ASP A 725 40.47 -2.49 -28.81
C ASP A 725 39.36 -3.56 -28.86
N ASN A 726 38.10 -3.10 -28.96
CA ASN A 726 36.90 -3.91 -29.25
C ASN A 726 36.64 -5.15 -28.38
N HIS A 727 37.35 -5.34 -27.26
CA HIS A 727 37.11 -6.40 -26.30
C HIS A 727 37.03 -5.84 -24.87
N LEU A 728 35.92 -6.10 -24.17
CA LEU A 728 35.77 -5.86 -22.74
C LEU A 728 36.56 -6.93 -21.97
N THR A 729 37.81 -6.64 -21.62
CA THR A 729 38.57 -7.44 -20.65
C THR A 729 38.49 -6.80 -19.27
N SER A 730 37.97 -7.53 -18.29
CA SER A 730 38.01 -7.14 -16.87
C SER A 730 39.48 -7.06 -16.42
N VAL A 731 39.97 -5.87 -16.08
CA VAL A 731 41.29 -5.70 -15.46
C VAL A 731 41.08 -5.54 -13.96
N ILE A 732 41.44 -6.58 -13.21
CA ILE A 732 41.47 -6.53 -11.74
C ILE A 732 42.69 -5.70 -11.35
N THR A 733 42.47 -4.52 -10.79
CA THR A 733 43.55 -3.69 -10.24
C THR A 733 43.42 -3.69 -8.73
N THR A 734 44.39 -4.25 -8.03
CA THR A 734 44.48 -4.13 -6.56
C THR A 734 44.97 -2.72 -6.23
N THR A 735 44.11 -1.90 -5.64
CA THR A 735 44.54 -0.59 -5.13
C THR A 735 45.21 -0.80 -3.78
N SER A 736 46.55 -0.82 -3.79
CA SER A 736 47.32 -0.64 -2.56
C SER A 736 47.15 0.82 -2.14
N SER A 737 46.24 1.12 -1.22
CA SER A 737 46.21 2.45 -0.59
C SER A 737 47.52 2.62 0.18
N SER A 738 48.47 3.36 -0.40
CA SER A 738 49.76 3.71 0.19
C SER A 738 49.60 4.78 1.27
N ASN A 739 48.78 4.50 2.28
CA ASN A 739 48.69 5.28 3.51
C ASN A 739 48.46 4.31 4.67
N SER A 740 49.50 4.11 5.45
CA SER A 740 49.57 3.33 6.69
C SER A 740 48.36 3.57 7.61
N SER A 741 47.32 2.76 7.50
CA SER A 741 46.47 2.43 8.65
C SER A 741 47.18 1.34 9.44
N THR A 742 47.56 1.67 10.67
CA THR A 742 48.35 0.81 11.59
C THR A 742 47.56 -0.41 12.11
N TYR A 743 46.29 -0.56 11.74
CA TYR A 743 45.43 -1.64 12.22
C TYR A 743 45.26 -2.72 11.15
N LYS A 744 45.87 -3.90 11.39
CA LYS A 744 45.66 -5.10 10.58
C LYS A 744 44.41 -5.81 11.07
N LEU A 745 43.41 -5.95 10.20
CA LEU A 745 42.30 -6.86 10.44
C LEU A 745 42.83 -8.30 10.64
N GLY A 746 42.21 -9.08 11.51
CA GLY A 746 42.43 -10.52 11.52
C GLY A 746 42.02 -11.12 10.16
N PRO A 747 42.72 -12.12 9.61
CA PRO A 747 42.29 -12.72 8.36
C PRO A 747 41.01 -13.54 8.60
N GLY A 748 39.93 -13.21 7.90
CA GLY A 748 38.82 -14.14 7.73
C GLY A 748 39.20 -15.19 6.68
N HIS A 749 38.87 -16.45 6.94
CA HIS A 749 39.16 -17.55 6.01
C HIS A 749 37.88 -17.97 5.30
N ILE A 750 37.92 -18.13 3.97
CA ILE A 750 36.80 -18.64 3.18
C ILE A 750 37.25 -19.92 2.50
N GLU A 751 36.54 -21.01 2.78
CA GLU A 751 36.79 -22.31 2.17
C GLU A 751 35.65 -22.70 1.25
N LEU A 752 35.96 -22.75 -0.04
CA LEU A 752 35.03 -23.16 -1.09
C LEU A 752 35.03 -24.68 -1.23
N LYS A 753 33.98 -25.21 -1.88
CA LYS A 753 33.79 -26.65 -2.13
C LYS A 753 33.67 -27.50 -0.85
N SER A 754 33.34 -26.84 0.26
CA SER A 754 33.21 -27.40 1.61
C SER A 754 31.75 -27.64 1.95
N THR A 755 31.32 -28.88 1.78
CA THR A 755 29.95 -29.31 2.08
C THR A 755 29.88 -29.76 3.53
N VAL A 756 29.16 -29.01 4.35
CA VAL A 756 28.89 -29.39 5.75
C VAL A 756 28.02 -30.64 5.79
N LYS A 757 28.42 -31.63 6.59
CA LYS A 757 27.70 -32.91 6.77
C LYS A 757 27.07 -33.03 8.14
N ARG A 758 27.72 -32.50 9.17
CA ARG A 758 27.23 -32.54 10.56
C ARG A 758 27.56 -31.25 11.29
N ILE A 759 26.62 -30.79 12.11
CA ILE A 759 26.74 -29.62 12.97
C ILE A 759 26.44 -30.07 14.39
N SER A 760 27.48 -30.19 15.20
CA SER A 760 27.37 -30.52 16.61
C SER A 760 27.53 -29.25 17.45
N TYR A 761 26.60 -28.99 18.37
CA TYR A 761 26.64 -27.81 19.22
C TYR A 761 26.32 -28.14 20.68
N SER A 762 27.01 -27.47 21.59
CA SER A 762 26.92 -27.69 23.03
C SER A 762 27.17 -26.39 23.80
N ASN A 763 27.11 -26.45 25.14
CA ASN A 763 27.40 -25.30 25.99
C ASN A 763 28.89 -24.89 25.98
N THR A 764 29.78 -25.71 25.41
CA THR A 764 31.22 -25.45 25.39
C THR A 764 31.74 -25.03 24.02
N GLY A 765 30.90 -25.02 22.99
CA GLY A 765 31.27 -24.65 21.63
C GLY A 765 30.56 -25.47 20.56
N VAL A 766 31.07 -25.35 19.34
CA VAL A 766 30.53 -26.02 18.15
C VAL A 766 31.62 -26.82 17.45
N GLN A 767 31.23 -27.96 16.88
CA GLN A 767 32.03 -28.78 16.00
C GLN A 767 31.28 -28.99 14.69
N VAL A 768 31.98 -28.86 13.56
CA VAL A 768 31.40 -28.98 12.22
C VAL A 768 32.23 -29.97 11.41
N ASP A 769 31.57 -31.00 10.90
CA ASP A 769 32.19 -31.97 10.00
C ASP A 769 31.91 -31.59 8.55
N VAL A 770 32.97 -31.53 7.75
CA VAL A 770 32.94 -30.98 6.41
C VAL A 770 33.57 -31.96 5.44
N LEU A 771 32.91 -32.19 4.32
CA LEU A 771 33.52 -32.86 3.17
C LEU A 771 33.97 -31.79 2.17
N ASN A 772 35.28 -31.67 1.96
CA ASN A 772 35.84 -30.73 1.00
C ASN A 772 36.27 -31.46 -0.29
N SER A 773 35.48 -31.30 -1.34
CA SER A 773 35.70 -31.99 -2.62
C SER A 773 36.98 -31.57 -3.37
N ALA A 774 37.68 -30.53 -2.93
CA ALA A 774 39.00 -30.17 -3.45
C ALA A 774 40.15 -30.95 -2.79
N PHE A 775 39.99 -31.45 -1.56
CA PHE A 775 41.02 -32.16 -0.80
C PHE A 775 40.81 -33.67 -0.74
N SER A 776 39.59 -34.12 -0.41
CA SER A 776 39.23 -35.53 -0.30
C SER A 776 37.75 -35.74 -0.63
N GLN A 777 37.42 -36.86 -1.28
CA GLN A 777 36.04 -37.24 -1.55
C GLN A 777 35.40 -38.06 -0.41
N ASP A 778 36.22 -38.60 0.49
CA ASP A 778 35.77 -39.56 1.49
C ASP A 778 36.15 -39.17 2.93
N ASP A 779 37.12 -38.26 3.12
CA ASP A 779 37.56 -37.85 4.45
C ASP A 779 36.84 -36.58 4.92
N LEU A 780 36.32 -36.65 6.14
CA LEU A 780 35.74 -35.51 6.84
C LEU A 780 36.84 -34.68 7.49
N ILE A 781 36.75 -33.37 7.32
CA ILE A 781 37.55 -32.36 8.02
C ILE A 781 36.69 -31.82 9.16
N GLU A 782 37.24 -31.86 10.38
CA GLU A 782 36.57 -31.36 11.57
C GLU A 782 37.03 -29.93 11.88
N TYR A 783 36.06 -29.04 12.11
CA TYR A 783 36.30 -27.67 12.53
C TYR A 783 35.66 -27.41 13.89
N GLU A 784 36.42 -26.84 14.82
CA GLU A 784 35.93 -26.39 16.12
C GLU A 784 35.90 -24.86 16.21
N ALA A 785 34.91 -24.32 16.91
CA ALA A 785 34.77 -22.89 17.18
C ALA A 785 33.95 -22.63 18.44
N ASP A 786 33.97 -21.38 18.93
CA ASP A 786 33.16 -20.97 20.09
C ASP A 786 31.67 -20.85 19.73
N ALA A 787 31.37 -20.45 18.49
CA ALA A 787 30.01 -20.28 18.00
C ALA A 787 29.89 -20.51 16.49
N LEU A 788 28.66 -20.81 16.06
CA LEU A 788 28.30 -21.02 14.66
C LEU A 788 27.22 -20.03 14.22
N ILE A 789 27.38 -19.46 13.02
CA ILE A 789 26.34 -18.72 12.31
C ILE A 789 25.90 -19.56 11.11
N CYS A 790 24.66 -20.05 11.16
CA CYS A 790 24.06 -20.82 10.07
C CYS A 790 23.36 -19.86 9.09
N THR A 791 23.83 -19.79 7.85
CA THR A 791 23.20 -19.00 6.78
C THR A 791 22.66 -19.87 5.64
N LEU A 792 22.37 -21.14 5.94
CA LEU A 792 21.76 -22.07 4.99
C LEU A 792 20.42 -21.51 4.47
N PRO A 793 20.14 -21.60 3.16
CA PRO A 793 18.85 -21.23 2.61
C PRO A 793 17.71 -22.03 3.27
N LEU A 794 16.54 -21.42 3.41
CA LEU A 794 15.36 -22.07 3.99
C LEU A 794 15.01 -23.39 3.29
N GLY A 795 15.14 -23.48 1.96
CA GLY A 795 14.95 -24.73 1.23
C GLY A 795 15.84 -25.87 1.72
N ILE A 796 17.12 -25.59 2.03
CA ILE A 796 18.03 -26.61 2.61
C ILE A 796 17.56 -27.00 4.02
N LEU A 797 17.12 -26.05 4.84
CA LEU A 797 16.60 -26.35 6.18
C LEU A 797 15.32 -27.20 6.13
N LYS A 798 14.45 -27.02 5.12
CA LYS A 798 13.26 -27.86 4.90
C LYS A 798 13.65 -29.31 4.57
N GLU A 799 14.62 -29.50 3.68
CA GLU A 799 15.16 -30.82 3.34
C GLU A 799 15.78 -31.53 4.57
N ILE A 800 16.50 -30.80 5.42
CA ILE A 800 17.05 -31.36 6.67
C ILE A 800 15.93 -31.94 7.55
N ILE A 801 14.84 -31.20 7.74
CA ILE A 801 13.71 -31.64 8.56
C ILE A 801 13.00 -32.84 7.93
N GLN A 802 12.84 -32.85 6.60
CA GLN A 802 12.23 -33.97 5.90
C GLN A 802 13.05 -35.25 6.09
N GLN A 803 14.37 -35.17 5.89
CA GLN A 803 15.28 -36.30 6.10
C GLN A 803 15.27 -36.80 7.56
N ASP A 804 15.25 -35.89 8.54
CA ASP A 804 15.17 -36.25 9.96
C ASP A 804 13.87 -37.01 10.30
N ASN A 805 12.75 -36.64 9.67
CA ASN A 805 11.46 -37.31 9.88
C ASN A 805 11.43 -38.72 9.25
N GLU A 806 11.99 -38.88 8.05
CA GLU A 806 12.13 -40.19 7.38
C GLU A 806 13.04 -41.14 8.18
N THR A 807 14.15 -40.62 8.71
CA THR A 807 15.08 -41.40 9.53
C THR A 807 14.44 -41.88 10.85
N THR A 808 13.60 -41.04 11.46
CA THR A 808 12.86 -41.39 12.69
C THR A 808 11.83 -42.50 12.44
N MET A 809 11.18 -42.51 11.27
CA MET A 809 10.23 -43.57 10.87
C MET A 809 10.95 -44.92 10.65
N HIS A 810 12.12 -44.92 10.01
CA HIS A 810 12.87 -46.16 9.69
C HIS A 810 13.69 -46.74 10.86
N GLN A 811 14.09 -45.93 11.85
CA GLN A 811 14.77 -46.42 13.06
C GLN A 811 13.87 -47.26 13.99
N SER A 812 12.56 -47.31 13.72
CA SER A 812 11.65 -48.23 14.42
C SER A 812 11.77 -49.70 13.96
N GLN A 813 12.60 -50.03 12.95
CA GLN A 813 12.67 -51.39 12.39
C GLN A 813 14.07 -52.02 12.15
N PHE A 814 15.21 -51.36 12.36
CA PHE A 814 16.52 -52.03 12.17
C PHE A 814 17.59 -51.64 13.19
N THR A 815 18.18 -52.66 13.82
CA THR A 815 19.39 -52.58 14.65
C THR A 815 20.56 -53.18 13.87
N THR A 816 21.52 -52.37 13.42
CA THR A 816 22.90 -52.84 13.18
C THR A 816 23.87 -51.66 13.07
N ASN A 817 24.99 -51.80 13.78
CA ASN A 817 26.18 -50.94 13.74
C ASN A 817 26.90 -51.07 12.38
N GLU A 818 26.74 -50.08 11.49
CA GLU A 818 27.75 -49.80 10.46
C GLU A 818 28.53 -48.55 10.86
N SER A 819 29.84 -48.58 10.59
CA SER A 819 30.83 -47.53 10.90
C SER A 819 30.30 -46.11 10.63
N SER A 820 30.25 -45.29 11.67
CA SER A 820 29.61 -43.96 11.70
C SER A 820 30.06 -43.00 10.59
N ASN A 821 31.31 -43.08 10.12
CA ASN A 821 31.87 -42.12 9.17
C ASN A 821 31.43 -42.34 7.72
N ASN A 822 31.26 -43.60 7.27
CA ASN A 822 30.78 -43.92 5.91
C ASN A 822 29.31 -43.55 5.68
N CYS A 823 28.55 -43.31 6.75
CA CYS A 823 27.17 -42.83 6.69
C CYS A 823 27.11 -41.31 6.54
N LEU A 824 28.01 -40.57 7.20
CA LEU A 824 28.02 -39.10 7.21
C LEU A 824 28.42 -38.49 5.86
N THR A 825 29.38 -39.09 5.15
CA THR A 825 29.85 -38.57 3.84
C THR A 825 28.74 -38.60 2.77
N LYS A 826 27.82 -39.56 2.87
CA LYS A 826 26.67 -39.76 1.97
C LYS A 826 25.52 -38.78 2.21
N LEU A 827 25.53 -38.02 3.29
CA LEU A 827 24.48 -37.05 3.58
C LEU A 827 24.42 -35.95 2.51
N VAL A 828 23.24 -35.72 1.96
CA VAL A 828 23.00 -34.66 0.97
C VAL A 828 22.89 -33.30 1.67
N VAL A 829 22.25 -33.27 2.84
CA VAL A 829 22.09 -32.08 3.68
C VAL A 829 22.68 -32.29 5.08
N PRO A 830 23.08 -31.21 5.79
CA PRO A 830 23.67 -31.32 7.12
C PRO A 830 22.73 -31.91 8.16
N ARG A 831 23.27 -32.71 9.09
CA ARG A 831 22.56 -33.15 10.30
C ARG A 831 22.91 -32.25 11.49
N PHE A 832 21.90 -31.83 12.26
CA PHE A 832 22.10 -31.11 13.54
C PHE A 832 22.16 -32.07 14.73
N GLU A 833 23.12 -31.86 15.62
CA GLU A 833 23.30 -32.63 16.86
C GLU A 833 23.55 -31.70 18.06
N PRO A 834 22.63 -31.60 19.03
CA PRO A 834 21.31 -32.22 19.06
C PRO A 834 20.39 -31.71 17.93
N ARG A 835 19.26 -32.40 17.71
CA ARG A 835 18.23 -31.97 16.75
C ARG A 835 17.75 -30.57 17.09
N LEU A 836 17.40 -29.80 16.05
CA LEU A 836 16.78 -28.49 16.22
C LEU A 836 15.50 -28.58 17.08
N PRO A 837 15.21 -27.58 17.92
CA PRO A 837 14.04 -27.60 18.78
C PRO A 837 12.73 -27.47 17.97
N ASP A 838 11.63 -28.03 18.49
CA ASP A 838 10.34 -28.13 17.80
C ASP A 838 9.78 -26.78 17.34
N TRP A 839 9.97 -25.70 18.12
CA TRP A 839 9.53 -24.37 17.72
C TRP A 839 10.25 -23.86 16.45
N LYS A 840 11.52 -24.24 16.26
CA LYS A 840 12.31 -23.88 15.07
C LYS A 840 11.89 -24.73 13.88
N ILE A 841 11.72 -26.03 14.10
CA ILE A 841 11.24 -26.98 13.07
C ILE A 841 9.86 -26.55 12.56
N SER A 842 8.94 -26.26 13.47
CA SER A 842 7.58 -25.81 13.13
C SER A 842 7.59 -24.51 12.33
N ALA A 843 8.47 -23.56 12.67
CA ALA A 843 8.62 -22.32 11.90
C ALA A 843 9.17 -22.58 10.48
N ILE A 844 10.20 -23.42 10.34
CA ILE A 844 10.75 -23.80 9.02
C ILE A 844 9.69 -24.49 8.15
N GLN A 845 8.84 -25.32 8.74
CA GLN A 845 7.75 -25.98 8.02
C GLN A 845 6.68 -24.99 7.53
N ARG A 846 6.27 -24.03 8.38
CA ARG A 846 5.24 -23.03 8.03
C ARG A 846 5.67 -22.01 6.97
N LEU A 847 6.94 -21.57 6.99
CA LEU A 847 7.41 -20.54 6.05
C LEU A 847 7.44 -21.06 4.61
N GLY A 848 6.98 -20.27 3.65
CA GLY A 848 7.10 -20.55 2.21
C GLY A 848 8.55 -20.42 1.72
N PHE A 849 8.93 -21.23 0.73
CA PHE A 849 10.20 -21.07 0.00
C PHE A 849 9.95 -21.24 -1.49
N GLY A 850 9.79 -20.09 -2.16
CA GLY A 850 9.44 -20.00 -3.58
C GLY A 850 10.56 -20.42 -4.55
N VAL A 851 10.20 -20.51 -5.82
CA VAL A 851 11.08 -20.82 -6.95
C VAL A 851 10.75 -19.90 -8.12
N LEU A 852 11.78 -19.24 -8.63
CA LEU A 852 11.75 -18.48 -9.87
C LEU A 852 13.05 -18.80 -10.63
N ASN A 853 12.95 -18.96 -11.96
CA ASN A 853 14.10 -19.22 -12.81
C ASN A 853 14.26 -18.12 -13.86
N LYS A 854 15.50 -17.95 -14.30
CA LYS A 854 15.86 -17.03 -15.39
C LYS A 854 16.48 -17.82 -16.53
N TYR A 855 16.06 -17.50 -17.74
CA TYR A 855 16.69 -17.99 -18.95
C TYR A 855 17.46 -16.84 -19.61
N SER A 856 18.76 -17.04 -19.85
CA SER A 856 19.60 -16.07 -20.53
C SER A 856 19.95 -16.62 -21.91
N ALA A 857 19.69 -15.83 -22.95
CA ALA A 857 19.96 -16.17 -24.34
C ALA A 857 20.84 -15.12 -25.01
N ASP A 858 21.96 -15.58 -25.57
CA ASP A 858 22.84 -14.75 -26.40
C ASP A 858 22.31 -14.77 -27.83
N ILE A 859 21.50 -13.76 -28.20
CA ILE A 859 20.98 -13.64 -29.57
C ILE A 859 22.03 -12.89 -30.39
N VAL A 860 22.89 -13.64 -31.08
CA VAL A 860 23.74 -13.09 -32.14
C VAL A 860 22.84 -12.79 -33.34
N LEU A 861 22.36 -11.55 -33.44
CA LEU A 861 21.74 -11.06 -34.66
C LEU A 861 22.83 -11.01 -35.74
N SER A 862 22.97 -12.08 -36.52
CA SER A 862 23.77 -12.03 -37.74
C SER A 862 23.06 -11.07 -38.69
N THR A 863 23.63 -9.88 -38.87
CA THR A 863 23.32 -9.03 -40.01
C THR A 863 23.79 -9.76 -41.27
N GLN A 864 22.92 -10.61 -41.83
CA GLN A 864 23.02 -11.07 -43.22
C GLN A 864 22.02 -10.30 -44.06
#